data_AF-A0A9E7AA94-F1
#
_entry.id   AF-A0A9E7AA94-F1
#
_cell.length_a   1.000
_cell.length_b   1.000
_cell.length_c   1.000
_cell.angle_alpha   90.00
_cell.angle_beta   90.00
_cell.angle_gamma   90.00
#
_symmetry.space_group_name_H-M   'P 1'
#
loop_
_entity.id
_entity.type
_entity.pdbx_description
1 polymer ?
#
loop_
_entity_poly.entity_id
_entity_poly.type
_entity_poly.pdbx_seq_one_letter_code
_entity_poly.pdbx_strand_id
1 'polypeptide(L)'
;MRRGEAGVLTKARLALFLGSTALATAAYSPPALAQQQAAYSIPAGSLGAALTAWARASGMRFLASSEVLSGRHTSGVSGHYAPRQALDALLQGTGLTYSISGSTATISSPDQGAAADPAAGDVIALDVVTVSTGGNPVERPFETPAPVAYISQETIERFRGSSPADIFRGTPGVMSGEARNGAGAVDMNIRGMQGFGRVATTIDGAENGVTVYQGYQGLSNRTYVDPDLLAGIEITKGSDVSSRGIAGTVTMRTLDAGDIVKPGETWGVRVKGEFGTNSAEPEAGAKGGYLWPRSPGSAPVAVPSSEGMDRPGLFDPRSGSASFAAGVREENYDLFAAYAYRNQGNYFAGTHGSAAKPVNTGPRELCSGSWCETWPDYVENAGLTNYRPGEEVLNTQLETETWIAKSTVRFGDGHSLQAGYTGYRAEAGDLLASRFTGERGQPVQQQQTAGTSVDTGTLRYRWDPEENDLIDLRSNLWTTRLELRNPRRGSTIPTPESLGLPAGYRTGSDTVMWGADATNTSTFALDQYGSLDLVTGASYLSEDTRPSGYSQALEGWLNLRDAAREEAAVFSKVAYQPLDWLTLNAGLRYSHYWSDDRSTSTNSAYVNPEPERDEGGFSPSVGVTVEPVDGAQFYVNYSNALRFPSLFEAGSAFTIIPNPELEPERSSNWEVGVNYITNGLFDAGDGAMLKFSYFNWDVKNYVVREFRPFQGDGYEWYGMQVYNIDRARFSGLELSARYENAGFTAAFGANYYLDIEFCRTANNCDSKTLYGDYATNQIPPEYMLNLTLSQKFLDDALTLGGQVSYIGPRAIGHGQVTAQGAAQFISQINWDPYFLVDVYAEYKINPNLTASIRIENLTDEYYVDPLSLVNQPGPGRTFYAGLTGTFGGDQPMPTLMPPLRSQGNGVDWTGLYAGVHAGGTLAHVDGTTTTLNGTQNAIAATESANLGLRDNYLWGVQGGFNYQLANRWVFGMEADFSNTSLTGSQKAVATEGSLAANGALQAETHYQIDQMATLRGRIGYAFEDGLFLYATGGAAFAREKMTRDQYAADQAWGSDSFGPTTKMTSIESVRVDRTGWTLGGGAEFALTDRWSVKADYSFTRLASQTIAFPNARAGVGQNYTTQTQTGTMIVPPSPRLCERRGGAYCLPSEVPVYTTTNHAGSSTITNGRGATDEIDLHTLKIGLNYKF
;
A
#
# COMPACT_ATOMS: atom_id res chain seq x y z
N MET A 1 30.55 34.95 -17.48
CA MET A 1 31.65 35.17 -18.46
C MET A 1 32.79 34.20 -18.16
N ARG A 2 33.48 33.77 -19.23
CA ARG A 2 34.63 32.83 -19.35
C ARG A 2 34.36 31.33 -19.15
N ARG A 3 34.16 30.71 -20.32
CA ARG A 3 34.22 29.28 -20.65
C ARG A 3 35.58 28.69 -20.26
N GLY A 4 35.56 27.47 -19.72
CA GLY A 4 36.67 26.53 -19.69
C GLY A 4 36.22 25.22 -20.31
N GLU A 5 36.45 25.07 -21.62
CA GLU A 5 36.37 23.80 -22.35
C GLU A 5 37.56 22.93 -21.95
N ALA A 6 37.30 21.74 -21.42
CA ALA A 6 38.11 20.52 -21.59
C ALA A 6 37.52 19.39 -20.74
N GLY A 7 36.89 18.40 -21.38
CA GLY A 7 36.47 17.16 -20.69
C GLY A 7 35.24 16.42 -21.25
N VAL A 8 34.91 16.55 -22.54
CA VAL A 8 33.70 15.94 -23.14
C VAL A 8 33.98 14.59 -23.85
N LEU A 9 35.19 14.04 -23.80
CA LEU A 9 35.55 12.86 -24.61
C LEU A 9 35.85 11.56 -23.86
N THR A 10 35.44 11.42 -22.59
CA THR A 10 35.71 10.20 -21.81
C THR A 10 34.53 9.64 -21.00
N LYS A 11 33.28 9.93 -21.40
CA LYS A 11 32.06 9.36 -20.80
C LYS A 11 31.12 8.67 -21.82
N ALA A 12 31.65 8.19 -22.94
CA ALA A 12 30.90 7.44 -23.96
C ALA A 12 31.49 6.04 -24.22
N ARG A 13 31.90 5.33 -23.16
CA ARG A 13 32.43 3.95 -23.27
C ARG A 13 31.75 2.91 -22.37
N LEU A 14 30.60 3.24 -21.77
CA LEU A 14 29.71 2.26 -21.12
C LEU A 14 28.31 2.21 -21.76
N ALA A 15 28.19 2.71 -23.00
CA ALA A 15 27.05 2.48 -23.90
C ALA A 15 27.38 1.42 -24.98
N LEU A 16 28.50 0.71 -24.84
CA LEU A 16 29.03 -0.26 -25.80
C LEU A 16 29.10 -1.70 -25.26
N PHE A 17 28.46 -1.98 -24.12
CA PHE A 17 28.25 -3.35 -23.60
C PHE A 17 26.76 -3.75 -23.49
N LEU A 18 25.84 -2.93 -23.98
CA LEU A 18 24.42 -3.25 -24.20
C LEU A 18 24.06 -3.44 -25.69
N GLY A 19 25.08 -3.54 -26.55
CA GLY A 19 24.95 -3.67 -28.02
C GLY A 19 25.48 -4.97 -28.60
N SER A 20 25.60 -6.04 -27.81
CA SER A 20 26.11 -7.34 -28.29
C SER A 20 25.39 -8.54 -27.70
N THR A 21 24.06 -8.52 -27.76
CA THR A 21 23.26 -9.70 -28.12
C THR A 21 22.58 -9.38 -29.44
N ALA A 22 23.39 -9.26 -30.49
CA ALA A 22 22.92 -9.51 -31.84
C ALA A 22 22.50 -11.00 -31.87
N LEU A 23 21.24 -11.26 -31.55
CA LEU A 23 20.56 -12.40 -32.13
C LEU A 23 20.63 -12.16 -33.63
N ALA A 24 21.46 -12.97 -34.28
CA ALA A 24 21.42 -13.13 -35.70
C ALA A 24 19.97 -13.46 -36.07
N THR A 25 19.24 -12.47 -36.58
CA THR A 25 18.10 -12.71 -37.44
C THR A 25 18.66 -13.39 -38.68
N ALA A 26 18.86 -14.70 -38.57
CA ALA A 26 18.70 -15.54 -39.75
C ALA A 26 17.31 -15.19 -40.26
N ALA A 27 17.26 -14.54 -41.41
CA ALA A 27 16.05 -14.33 -42.17
C ALA A 27 15.47 -15.71 -42.49
N TYR A 28 14.74 -16.26 -41.54
CA TYR A 28 13.75 -17.27 -41.81
C TYR A 28 12.60 -16.49 -42.42
N SER A 29 12.64 -16.33 -43.75
CA SER A 29 11.41 -16.12 -44.48
C SER A 29 10.53 -17.32 -44.13
N PRO A 30 9.42 -17.17 -43.38
CA PRO A 30 8.45 -18.25 -43.38
C PRO A 30 8.13 -18.52 -44.86
N PRO A 31 8.04 -19.79 -45.30
CA PRO A 31 7.42 -20.04 -46.59
C PRO A 31 6.11 -19.28 -46.55
N ALA A 32 5.89 -18.40 -47.53
CA ALA A 32 4.61 -17.74 -47.70
C ALA A 32 3.55 -18.83 -47.51
N LEU A 33 2.78 -18.74 -46.43
CA LEU A 33 1.55 -19.48 -46.31
C LEU A 33 0.71 -18.92 -47.45
N ALA A 34 0.84 -19.54 -48.62
CA ALA A 34 -0.21 -19.52 -49.61
C ALA A 34 -1.47 -19.86 -48.81
N GLN A 35 -2.34 -18.86 -48.62
CA GLN A 35 -3.64 -19.01 -47.96
C GLN A 35 -4.23 -20.31 -48.50
N GLN A 36 -4.25 -21.34 -47.65
CA GLN A 36 -4.64 -22.67 -48.07
C GLN A 36 -6.11 -22.54 -48.46
N GLN A 37 -6.38 -22.57 -49.76
CA GLN A 37 -7.74 -22.41 -50.27
C GLN A 37 -8.54 -23.62 -49.75
N ALA A 38 -9.54 -23.35 -48.93
CA ALA A 38 -10.46 -24.37 -48.45
C ALA A 38 -11.63 -24.49 -49.42
N ALA A 39 -12.11 -25.71 -49.63
CA ALA A 39 -13.31 -25.95 -50.42
C ALA A 39 -14.53 -25.64 -49.57
N TYR A 40 -15.28 -24.61 -49.94
CA TYR A 40 -16.55 -24.26 -49.30
C TYR A 40 -17.72 -24.73 -50.17
N SER A 41 -18.75 -25.25 -49.51
CA SER A 41 -20.04 -25.58 -50.12
C SER A 41 -21.15 -25.19 -49.14
N ILE A 42 -21.27 -23.89 -48.90
CA ILE A 42 -22.20 -23.30 -47.94
C ILE A 42 -23.40 -22.75 -48.74
N PRO A 43 -24.62 -23.32 -48.59
CA PRO A 43 -25.78 -22.87 -49.33
C PRO A 43 -26.28 -21.50 -48.82
N ALA A 44 -27.08 -20.81 -49.63
CA ALA A 44 -27.82 -19.63 -49.20
C ALA A 44 -28.76 -19.98 -48.03
N GLY A 45 -28.86 -19.10 -47.04
CA GLY A 45 -29.61 -19.40 -45.81
C GLY A 45 -29.36 -18.40 -44.68
N SER A 46 -29.61 -18.84 -43.44
CA SER A 46 -29.32 -18.05 -42.23
C SER A 46 -27.82 -17.75 -42.16
N LEU A 47 -27.49 -16.48 -41.89
CA LEU A 47 -26.10 -16.05 -41.78
C LEU A 47 -25.36 -16.78 -40.66
N GLY A 48 -25.99 -16.96 -39.48
CA GLY A 48 -25.38 -17.68 -38.36
C GLY A 48 -25.03 -19.14 -38.69
N ALA A 49 -25.90 -19.84 -39.44
CA ALA A 49 -25.61 -21.20 -39.90
C ALA A 49 -24.46 -21.23 -40.92
N ALA A 50 -24.40 -20.23 -41.81
CA ALA A 50 -23.35 -20.11 -42.81
C ALA A 50 -21.97 -19.78 -42.20
N LEU A 51 -21.93 -18.88 -41.22
CA LEU A 51 -20.71 -18.53 -40.47
C LEU A 51 -20.20 -19.72 -39.65
N THR A 52 -21.11 -20.50 -39.06
CA THR A 52 -20.75 -21.76 -38.37
C THR A 52 -20.15 -22.78 -39.33
N ALA A 53 -20.71 -22.93 -40.52
CA ALA A 53 -20.18 -23.81 -41.56
C ALA A 53 -18.82 -23.33 -42.09
N TRP A 54 -18.64 -22.01 -42.24
CA TRP A 54 -17.37 -21.39 -42.63
C TRP A 54 -16.28 -21.58 -41.59
N ALA A 55 -16.58 -21.34 -40.31
CA ALA A 55 -15.66 -21.56 -39.19
C ALA A 55 -15.18 -23.02 -39.14
N ARG A 56 -16.12 -23.97 -39.28
CA ARG A 56 -15.79 -25.41 -39.32
C ARG A 56 -14.91 -25.78 -40.52
N ALA A 57 -15.14 -25.21 -41.70
CA ALA A 57 -14.39 -25.53 -42.91
C ALA A 57 -13.02 -24.81 -43.00
N SER A 58 -12.89 -23.64 -42.36
CA SER A 58 -11.66 -22.83 -42.37
C SER A 58 -10.72 -23.11 -41.19
N GLY A 59 -11.22 -23.70 -40.11
CA GLY A 59 -10.50 -23.78 -38.83
C GLY A 59 -10.48 -22.45 -38.05
N MET A 60 -11.17 -21.41 -38.55
CA MET A 60 -11.35 -20.13 -37.87
C MET A 60 -12.48 -20.21 -36.85
N ARG A 61 -12.45 -19.32 -35.85
CA ARG A 61 -13.57 -19.03 -34.94
C ARG A 61 -14.24 -17.74 -35.39
N PHE A 62 -15.49 -17.52 -34.99
CA PHE A 62 -16.12 -16.21 -35.14
C PHE A 62 -16.83 -15.80 -33.85
N LEU A 63 -16.91 -14.50 -33.63
CA LEU A 63 -17.57 -13.88 -32.50
C LEU A 63 -18.59 -12.87 -33.03
N ALA A 64 -19.86 -13.05 -32.69
CA ALA A 64 -20.97 -12.20 -33.13
C ALA A 64 -22.11 -12.36 -32.13
N SER A 65 -22.80 -11.27 -31.77
CA SER A 65 -24.00 -11.37 -30.93
C SER A 65 -25.14 -12.04 -31.71
N SER A 66 -26.04 -12.72 -30.99
CA SER A 66 -27.23 -13.34 -31.58
C SER A 66 -28.12 -12.29 -32.29
N GLU A 67 -28.11 -11.06 -31.78
CA GLU A 67 -28.81 -9.90 -32.33
C GLU A 67 -28.24 -9.48 -33.70
N VAL A 68 -26.91 -9.36 -33.82
CA VAL A 68 -26.23 -9.01 -35.08
C VAL A 68 -26.53 -10.04 -36.19
N LEU A 69 -26.73 -11.31 -35.83
CA LEU A 69 -27.00 -12.41 -36.76
C LEU A 69 -28.50 -12.66 -37.01
N SER A 70 -29.38 -12.13 -36.16
CA SER A 70 -30.83 -12.39 -36.22
C SER A 70 -31.45 -11.78 -37.48
N GLY A 71 -32.28 -12.56 -38.18
CA GLY A 71 -32.97 -12.11 -39.40
C GLY A 71 -32.08 -11.87 -40.64
N ARG A 72 -30.76 -12.04 -40.55
CA ARG A 72 -29.84 -11.83 -41.68
C ARG A 72 -29.59 -13.11 -42.48
N HIS A 73 -29.51 -12.93 -43.80
CA HIS A 73 -29.34 -14.01 -44.77
C HIS A 73 -28.12 -13.78 -45.66
N THR A 74 -27.47 -14.88 -46.06
CA THR A 74 -26.35 -14.87 -47.01
C THR A 74 -26.75 -15.55 -48.32
N SER A 75 -26.12 -15.15 -49.43
CA SER A 75 -26.19 -15.86 -50.71
C SER A 75 -25.42 -17.19 -50.70
N GLY A 76 -24.67 -17.49 -49.64
CA GLY A 76 -23.82 -18.67 -49.55
C GLY A 76 -22.53 -18.51 -50.37
N VAL A 77 -21.64 -19.50 -50.24
CA VAL A 77 -20.35 -19.52 -50.96
C VAL A 77 -20.01 -20.95 -51.40
N SER A 78 -19.69 -21.13 -52.68
CA SER A 78 -19.30 -22.42 -53.25
C SER A 78 -18.07 -22.27 -54.14
N GLY A 79 -17.02 -23.03 -53.84
CA GLY A 79 -15.73 -22.97 -54.53
C GLY A 79 -14.53 -23.05 -53.60
N HIS A 80 -13.34 -22.86 -54.16
CA HIS A 80 -12.09 -22.81 -53.40
C HIS A 80 -11.76 -21.35 -53.11
N TYR A 81 -11.80 -20.98 -51.83
CA TYR A 81 -11.55 -19.61 -51.38
C TYR A 81 -10.54 -19.60 -50.24
N ALA A 82 -9.81 -18.49 -50.08
CA ALA A 82 -9.17 -18.21 -48.80
C ALA A 82 -10.26 -17.93 -47.74
N PRO A 83 -10.03 -18.25 -46.45
CA PRO A 83 -11.02 -18.01 -45.40
C PRO A 83 -11.60 -16.60 -45.38
N ARG A 84 -10.75 -15.58 -45.56
CA ARG A 84 -11.18 -14.17 -45.63
C ARG A 84 -12.10 -13.90 -46.83
N GLN A 85 -11.76 -14.43 -48.01
CA GLN A 85 -12.58 -14.28 -49.23
C GLN A 85 -13.93 -14.99 -49.11
N ALA A 86 -13.97 -16.15 -48.45
CA ALA A 86 -15.21 -16.85 -48.16
C ALA A 86 -16.08 -16.07 -47.17
N LEU A 87 -15.47 -15.43 -46.17
CA LEU A 87 -16.17 -14.58 -45.21
C LEU A 87 -16.72 -13.31 -45.88
N ASP A 88 -15.94 -12.66 -46.74
CA ASP A 88 -16.38 -11.51 -47.55
C ASP A 88 -17.62 -11.86 -48.39
N ALA A 89 -17.59 -13.01 -49.07
CA ALA A 89 -18.72 -13.49 -49.86
C ALA A 89 -19.95 -13.83 -49.01
N LEU A 90 -19.74 -14.34 -47.79
CA LEU A 90 -20.83 -14.67 -46.87
C LEU A 90 -21.50 -13.42 -46.28
N LEU A 91 -20.73 -12.36 -46.01
CA LEU A 91 -21.21 -11.10 -45.42
C LEU A 91 -21.68 -10.09 -46.49
N GLN A 92 -21.42 -10.34 -47.77
CA GLN A 92 -21.86 -9.48 -48.85
C GLN A 92 -23.38 -9.26 -48.84
N GLY A 93 -23.80 -8.00 -48.77
CA GLY A 93 -25.22 -7.61 -48.74
C GLY A 93 -25.90 -7.73 -47.36
N THR A 94 -25.17 -8.15 -46.33
CA THR A 94 -25.69 -8.25 -44.96
C THR A 94 -25.56 -6.94 -44.17
N GLY A 95 -24.74 -5.98 -44.64
CA GLY A 95 -24.46 -4.72 -43.93
C GLY A 95 -23.55 -4.87 -42.71
N LEU A 96 -22.98 -6.05 -42.48
CA LEU A 96 -22.05 -6.32 -41.38
C LEU A 96 -20.60 -6.15 -41.84
N THR A 97 -19.75 -5.72 -40.92
CA THR A 97 -18.29 -5.66 -41.06
C THR A 97 -17.65 -6.73 -40.19
N TYR A 98 -16.35 -6.97 -40.39
CA TYR A 98 -15.60 -7.87 -39.53
C TYR A 98 -14.16 -7.40 -39.33
N SER A 99 -13.60 -7.72 -38.17
CA SER A 99 -12.16 -7.67 -37.90
C SER A 99 -11.65 -9.08 -37.63
N ILE A 100 -10.40 -9.36 -38.00
CA ILE A 100 -9.76 -10.65 -37.72
C ILE A 100 -8.56 -10.41 -36.82
N SER A 101 -8.55 -11.07 -35.66
CA SER A 101 -7.40 -11.13 -34.75
C SER A 101 -7.02 -12.59 -34.53
N GLY A 102 -5.81 -12.97 -34.98
CA GLY A 102 -5.37 -14.36 -34.98
C GLY A 102 -6.29 -15.28 -35.81
N SER A 103 -6.87 -16.28 -35.17
CA SER A 103 -7.81 -17.24 -35.78
C SER A 103 -9.29 -16.94 -35.52
N THR A 104 -9.62 -15.77 -34.96
CA THR A 104 -11.00 -15.38 -34.64
C THR A 104 -11.43 -14.17 -35.48
N ALA A 105 -12.60 -14.29 -36.13
CA ALA A 105 -13.25 -13.19 -36.84
C ALA A 105 -14.39 -12.59 -35.99
N THR A 106 -14.26 -11.34 -35.56
CA THR A 106 -15.33 -10.62 -34.86
C THR A 106 -16.21 -9.93 -35.88
N ILE A 107 -17.51 -10.20 -35.87
CA ILE A 107 -18.48 -9.68 -36.84
C ILE A 107 -19.39 -8.69 -36.11
N SER A 108 -19.45 -7.48 -36.64
CA SER A 108 -20.15 -6.34 -36.04
C SER A 108 -21.02 -5.64 -37.08
N SER A 109 -22.10 -5.01 -36.64
CA SER A 109 -22.78 -4.00 -37.45
C SER A 109 -22.03 -2.68 -37.31
N PRO A 110 -21.89 -1.85 -38.37
CA PRO A 110 -21.36 -0.49 -38.24
C PRO A 110 -22.07 0.35 -37.16
N ASP A 111 -23.34 0.03 -36.89
CA ASP A 111 -24.23 0.79 -35.99
C ASP A 111 -24.51 0.11 -34.62
N GLN A 112 -23.87 -1.02 -34.29
CA GLN A 112 -24.01 -1.63 -32.95
C GLN A 112 -22.64 -1.91 -32.36
N GLY A 113 -22.27 -1.06 -31.40
CA GLY A 113 -21.21 -1.33 -30.43
C GLY A 113 -21.46 -2.67 -29.73
N ALA A 114 -20.37 -3.38 -29.46
CA ALA A 114 -20.42 -4.70 -28.83
C ALA A 114 -21.24 -4.65 -27.53
N ALA A 115 -22.27 -5.48 -27.43
CA ALA A 115 -22.94 -5.80 -26.17
C ALA A 115 -21.89 -6.31 -25.18
N ALA A 116 -21.49 -5.42 -24.27
CA ALA A 116 -20.64 -5.74 -23.14
C ALA A 116 -21.45 -6.55 -22.12
N ASP A 117 -20.76 -7.45 -21.43
CA ASP A 117 -21.27 -8.16 -20.26
C ASP A 117 -21.57 -7.11 -19.15
N PRO A 118 -22.84 -6.88 -18.75
CA PRO A 118 -23.21 -5.83 -17.78
C PRO A 118 -22.66 -6.06 -16.37
N ALA A 119 -21.96 -7.17 -16.15
CA ALA A 119 -21.44 -7.64 -14.88
C ALA A 119 -19.94 -7.39 -14.67
N ALA A 120 -19.20 -6.91 -15.67
CA ALA A 120 -17.88 -6.36 -15.41
C ALA A 120 -18.11 -5.06 -14.63
N GLY A 121 -17.88 -5.08 -13.32
CA GLY A 121 -18.11 -3.93 -12.46
C GLY A 121 -17.19 -2.79 -12.86
N ASP A 122 -17.64 -1.93 -13.76
CA ASP A 122 -17.08 -0.58 -13.87
C ASP A 122 -17.15 0.01 -12.46
N VAL A 123 -15.99 0.36 -11.91
CA VAL A 123 -15.99 1.30 -10.78
C VAL A 123 -16.76 2.49 -11.26
N ILE A 124 -17.55 3.11 -10.38
CA ILE A 124 -18.07 4.44 -10.66
C ILE A 124 -16.86 5.39 -10.59
N ALA A 125 -15.93 5.26 -11.54
CA ALA A 125 -15.24 6.39 -12.09
C ALA A 125 -16.34 7.15 -12.82
N LEU A 126 -16.52 8.41 -12.45
CA LEU A 126 -17.35 9.29 -13.24
C LEU A 126 -16.59 9.45 -14.55
N ASP A 127 -17.01 8.68 -15.55
CA ASP A 127 -16.38 8.65 -16.86
C ASP A 127 -16.21 10.08 -17.34
N VAL A 128 -15.03 10.39 -17.88
CA VAL A 128 -14.95 11.55 -18.76
C VAL A 128 -15.92 11.23 -19.88
N VAL A 129 -17.09 11.87 -19.90
CA VAL A 129 -18.08 11.71 -20.97
C VAL A 129 -17.40 11.99 -22.31
N THR A 130 -16.98 10.90 -22.94
CA THR A 130 -16.49 10.78 -24.29
C THR A 130 -17.06 9.46 -24.76
N VAL A 131 -17.63 9.47 -25.96
CA VAL A 131 -18.27 8.31 -26.61
C VAL A 131 -17.20 7.24 -26.87
N SER A 132 -16.82 6.48 -25.85
CA SER A 132 -16.06 5.23 -25.98
C SER A 132 -16.71 4.19 -25.08
N THR A 133 -17.91 3.76 -25.48
CA THR A 133 -18.59 2.60 -24.91
C THR A 133 -17.96 1.33 -25.47
N GLY A 134 -17.12 0.68 -24.66
CA GLY A 134 -16.54 -0.63 -24.96
C GLY A 134 -15.18 -0.59 -25.65
N GLY A 135 -14.20 -1.24 -25.04
CA GLY A 135 -12.82 -1.34 -25.52
C GLY A 135 -11.90 -1.97 -24.48
N ASN A 136 -10.72 -2.41 -24.88
CA ASN A 136 -9.69 -2.90 -23.96
C ASN A 136 -9.30 -1.76 -23.00
N PRO A 137 -9.42 -1.92 -21.66
CA PRO A 137 -9.08 -0.85 -20.70
C PRO A 137 -7.64 -0.30 -20.84
N VAL A 138 -6.72 -1.11 -21.38
CA VAL A 138 -5.33 -0.70 -21.66
C VAL A 138 -5.22 0.25 -22.85
N GLU A 139 -6.16 0.17 -23.79
CA GLU A 139 -6.21 0.97 -25.03
C GLU A 139 -7.05 2.23 -24.85
N ARG A 140 -8.06 2.18 -23.97
CA ARG A 140 -8.97 3.29 -23.64
C ARG A 140 -8.25 4.64 -23.43
N PRO A 141 -7.11 4.74 -22.70
CA PRO A 141 -6.39 6.00 -22.58
C PRO A 141 -6.00 6.65 -23.92
N PHE A 142 -5.81 5.88 -24.99
CA PHE A 142 -5.48 6.38 -26.32
C PHE A 142 -6.73 6.71 -27.15
N GLU A 143 -7.91 6.25 -26.75
CA GLU A 143 -9.19 6.52 -27.42
C GLU A 143 -9.94 7.70 -26.77
N THR A 144 -9.59 8.03 -25.54
CA THR A 144 -10.21 9.13 -24.78
C THR A 144 -9.53 10.48 -25.07
N PRO A 145 -10.24 11.50 -25.59
CA PRO A 145 -9.74 12.86 -25.82
C PRO A 145 -9.62 13.70 -24.53
N ALA A 146 -8.96 13.15 -23.51
CA ALA A 146 -8.67 13.76 -22.21
C ALA A 146 -7.45 13.08 -21.58
N PRO A 147 -6.77 13.63 -20.57
CA PRO A 147 -5.50 13.10 -20.05
C PRO A 147 -5.68 11.92 -19.09
N VAL A 148 -6.20 10.82 -19.63
CA VAL A 148 -6.45 9.59 -18.87
C VAL A 148 -5.24 8.66 -18.96
N ALA A 149 -5.01 7.89 -17.90
CA ALA A 149 -4.08 6.76 -17.86
C ALA A 149 -4.74 5.58 -17.14
N TYR A 150 -4.32 4.36 -17.48
CA TYR A 150 -4.82 3.13 -16.88
C TYR A 150 -3.66 2.20 -16.51
N ILE A 151 -3.71 1.66 -15.30
CA ILE A 151 -2.78 0.65 -14.80
C ILE A 151 -3.55 -0.65 -14.62
N SER A 152 -3.24 -1.64 -15.46
CA SER A 152 -3.92 -2.96 -15.45
C SER A 152 -3.47 -3.82 -14.27
N GLN A 153 -4.31 -4.78 -13.86
CA GLN A 153 -3.91 -5.82 -12.89
C GLN A 153 -2.61 -6.52 -13.29
N GLU A 154 -2.42 -6.85 -14.57
CA GLU A 154 -1.19 -7.47 -15.08
C GLU A 154 0.05 -6.58 -14.83
N THR A 155 -0.10 -5.26 -14.99
CA THR A 155 0.98 -4.30 -14.71
C THR A 155 1.25 -4.22 -13.20
N ILE A 156 0.21 -4.19 -12.37
CA ILE A 156 0.32 -4.21 -10.90
C ILE A 156 1.04 -5.47 -10.45
N GLU A 157 0.65 -6.65 -10.96
CA GLU A 157 1.26 -7.93 -10.61
C GLU A 157 2.73 -8.00 -11.00
N ARG A 158 3.11 -7.38 -12.13
CA ARG A 158 4.49 -7.31 -12.62
C ARG A 158 5.33 -6.27 -11.90
N PHE A 159 4.76 -5.15 -11.45
CA PHE A 159 5.53 -4.02 -10.90
C PHE A 159 4.92 -3.51 -9.58
N ARG A 160 4.58 -4.43 -8.68
CA ARG A 160 4.02 -4.11 -7.35
C ARG A 160 5.00 -3.41 -6.41
N GLY A 161 6.31 -3.61 -6.61
CA GLY A 161 7.34 -3.06 -5.75
C GLY A 161 7.33 -3.60 -4.32
N SER A 162 8.09 -2.91 -3.47
CA SER A 162 8.19 -3.16 -2.03
C SER A 162 7.20 -2.33 -1.19
N SER A 163 6.47 -1.43 -1.86
CA SER A 163 5.47 -0.53 -1.27
C SER A 163 4.33 -0.35 -2.28
N PRO A 164 3.05 -0.27 -1.85
CA PRO A 164 1.94 0.01 -2.76
C PRO A 164 2.12 1.29 -3.60
N ALA A 165 2.90 2.25 -3.11
CA ALA A 165 3.26 3.47 -3.83
C ALA A 165 4.05 3.20 -5.14
N ASP A 166 4.79 2.09 -5.22
CA ASP A 166 5.63 1.76 -6.38
C ASP A 166 4.79 1.42 -7.64
N ILE A 167 3.51 1.05 -7.49
CA ILE A 167 2.59 0.72 -8.60
C ILE A 167 2.45 1.87 -9.60
N PHE A 168 2.57 3.11 -9.12
CA PHE A 168 2.42 4.31 -9.95
C PHE A 168 3.68 4.63 -10.76
N ARG A 169 4.80 3.94 -10.50
CA ARG A 169 6.05 4.13 -11.21
C ARG A 169 5.84 3.87 -12.71
N GLY A 170 6.30 4.82 -13.51
CA GLY A 170 6.22 4.73 -14.97
C GLY A 170 4.93 5.27 -15.59
N THR A 171 3.97 5.74 -14.78
CA THR A 171 2.83 6.51 -15.29
C THR A 171 3.22 7.97 -15.50
N PRO A 172 3.16 8.52 -16.73
CA PRO A 172 3.61 9.90 -16.99
C PRO A 172 2.89 10.93 -16.13
N GLY A 173 3.63 11.80 -15.45
CA GLY A 173 3.05 12.89 -14.65
C GLY A 173 2.34 12.46 -13.36
N VAL A 174 2.42 11.18 -12.97
CA VAL A 174 1.79 10.63 -11.77
C VAL A 174 2.85 9.93 -10.93
N MET A 175 2.86 10.22 -9.64
CA MET A 175 3.72 9.55 -8.66
C MET A 175 2.96 9.40 -7.34
N SER A 176 3.49 8.54 -6.47
CA SER A 176 3.08 8.52 -5.06
C SER A 176 4.21 9.03 -4.17
N GLY A 177 3.89 9.97 -3.28
CA GLY A 177 4.80 10.50 -2.26
C GLY A 177 4.92 9.57 -1.04
N GLU A 178 5.92 9.83 -0.19
CA GLU A 178 6.16 9.06 1.06
C GLU A 178 6.26 7.53 0.89
N ALA A 179 6.70 7.02 -0.28
CA ALA A 179 6.71 5.59 -0.59
C ALA A 179 7.39 4.68 0.46
N ARG A 180 8.36 5.21 1.23
CA ARG A 180 9.15 4.47 2.23
C ARG A 180 8.77 4.74 3.69
N ASN A 181 7.97 5.77 3.97
CA ASN A 181 7.53 6.16 5.32
C ASN A 181 6.04 6.54 5.32
N GLY A 182 5.23 5.79 4.57
CA GLY A 182 3.80 6.04 4.38
C GLY A 182 2.88 5.07 5.14
N ALA A 183 3.43 4.19 5.98
CA ALA A 183 2.69 3.09 6.63
C ALA A 183 1.91 2.17 5.65
N GLY A 184 2.47 1.92 4.46
CA GLY A 184 1.82 1.13 3.41
C GLY A 184 0.68 1.86 2.69
N ALA A 185 0.52 3.17 2.91
CA ALA A 185 -0.43 3.99 2.16
C ALA A 185 0.17 4.54 0.86
N VAL A 186 -0.71 5.03 -0.01
CA VAL A 186 -0.38 5.79 -1.21
C VAL A 186 -0.79 7.26 -1.02
N ASP A 187 0.11 8.18 -1.36
CA ASP A 187 -0.13 9.63 -1.37
C ASP A 187 0.03 10.18 -2.78
N MET A 188 -1.08 10.52 -3.45
CA MET A 188 -1.07 10.79 -4.88
C MET A 188 -0.55 12.19 -5.22
N ASN A 189 0.39 12.24 -6.16
CA ASN A 189 0.86 13.45 -6.83
C ASN A 189 0.53 13.37 -8.32
N ILE A 190 -0.23 14.35 -8.82
CA ILE A 190 -0.48 14.51 -10.25
C ILE A 190 0.04 15.89 -10.66
N ARG A 191 0.98 15.91 -11.62
CA ARG A 191 1.54 17.13 -12.22
C ARG A 191 2.10 18.14 -11.20
N GLY A 192 2.58 17.67 -10.04
CA GLY A 192 3.14 18.49 -8.96
C GLY A 192 2.14 18.94 -7.90
N MET A 193 0.87 18.58 -8.03
CA MET A 193 -0.18 18.81 -7.03
C MET A 193 -0.36 17.55 -6.17
N GLN A 194 -0.25 17.70 -4.85
CA GLN A 194 -0.37 16.63 -3.85
C GLN A 194 -1.00 17.16 -2.56
N GLY A 195 -1.58 16.25 -1.77
CA GLY A 195 -2.11 16.54 -0.43
C GLY A 195 -3.45 17.27 -0.42
N PHE A 196 -4.03 17.43 0.78
CA PHE A 196 -5.22 18.24 1.07
C PHE A 196 -6.48 17.96 0.23
N GLY A 197 -6.57 16.78 -0.39
CA GLY A 197 -7.64 16.44 -1.32
C GLY A 197 -7.53 17.10 -2.70
N ARG A 198 -6.36 17.62 -3.10
CA ARG A 198 -6.14 18.14 -4.46
C ARG A 198 -6.28 17.06 -5.53
N VAL A 199 -5.84 15.84 -5.21
CA VAL A 199 -6.12 14.62 -5.97
C VAL A 199 -7.18 13.84 -5.21
N ALA A 200 -8.31 13.56 -5.86
CA ALA A 200 -9.37 12.76 -5.26
C ALA A 200 -9.07 11.27 -5.51
N THR A 201 -8.90 10.48 -4.45
CA THR A 201 -8.55 9.06 -4.54
C THR A 201 -9.68 8.22 -3.97
N THR A 202 -10.18 7.25 -4.74
CA THR A 202 -11.27 6.36 -4.31
C THR A 202 -10.92 4.89 -4.53
N ILE A 203 -11.50 4.03 -3.69
CA ILE A 203 -11.45 2.57 -3.83
C ILE A 203 -12.89 2.07 -3.92
N ASP A 204 -13.23 1.44 -5.04
CA ASP A 204 -14.61 1.02 -5.36
C ASP A 204 -15.65 2.16 -5.18
N GLY A 205 -15.25 3.41 -5.42
CA GLY A 205 -16.09 4.61 -5.28
C GLY A 205 -16.13 5.22 -3.87
N ALA A 206 -15.47 4.64 -2.87
CA ALA A 206 -15.40 5.18 -1.51
C ALA A 206 -14.07 5.90 -1.24
N GLU A 207 -14.08 6.96 -0.41
CA GLU A 207 -12.85 7.49 0.16
C GLU A 207 -12.47 6.72 1.42
N ASN A 208 -11.18 6.44 1.56
CA ASN A 208 -10.64 5.81 2.76
C ASN A 208 -9.34 6.45 3.25
N GLY A 209 -8.97 7.62 2.72
CA GLY A 209 -7.72 8.29 3.05
C GLY A 209 -7.90 9.57 3.84
N VAL A 210 -6.87 9.92 4.62
CA VAL A 210 -6.84 11.14 5.43
C VAL A 210 -5.47 11.82 5.34
N THR A 211 -5.45 13.14 5.53
CA THR A 211 -4.19 13.89 5.59
C THR A 211 -3.56 13.77 6.98
N VAL A 212 -2.39 13.14 7.04
CA VAL A 212 -1.61 12.90 8.26
C VAL A 212 -0.48 13.91 8.40
N TYR A 213 -0.31 14.47 9.59
CA TYR A 213 0.78 15.39 9.90
C TYR A 213 2.12 14.65 10.07
N GLN A 214 3.12 15.01 9.28
CA GLN A 214 4.47 14.46 9.32
C GLN A 214 5.49 15.36 10.03
N GLY A 215 5.01 16.18 10.96
CA GLY A 215 5.81 17.18 11.66
C GLY A 215 6.11 18.36 10.75
N TYR A 216 7.10 19.17 11.12
CA TYR A 216 7.48 20.32 10.30
C TYR A 216 7.84 19.95 8.87
N GLN A 217 8.28 18.72 8.64
CA GLN A 217 8.81 18.22 7.38
C GLN A 217 7.78 18.05 6.28
N GLY A 218 6.50 17.93 6.61
CA GLY A 218 5.50 17.61 5.60
C GLY A 218 4.15 17.17 6.15
N LEU A 219 3.34 16.74 5.20
CA LEU A 219 2.10 16.00 5.38
C LEU A 219 2.04 14.92 4.31
N SER A 220 1.24 13.91 4.58
CA SER A 220 0.94 12.86 3.61
C SER A 220 -0.55 12.57 3.60
N ASN A 221 -1.15 12.53 2.41
CA ASN A 221 -2.53 12.10 2.26
C ASN A 221 -2.57 10.59 2.06
N ARG A 222 -2.94 9.84 3.10
CA ARG A 222 -2.72 8.39 3.14
C ARG A 222 -3.97 7.63 2.76
N THR A 223 -4.00 7.06 1.56
CA THR A 223 -5.02 6.08 1.11
C THR A 223 -4.47 4.66 1.27
N TYR A 224 -5.24 3.74 1.85
CA TYR A 224 -4.78 2.39 2.17
C TYR A 224 -5.37 1.36 1.22
N VAL A 225 -4.50 0.55 0.60
CA VAL A 225 -4.91 -0.45 -0.41
C VAL A 225 -3.92 -1.62 -0.44
N ASP A 226 -4.42 -2.83 -0.67
CA ASP A 226 -3.56 -3.98 -0.96
C ASP A 226 -3.41 -4.17 -2.48
N PRO A 227 -2.18 -4.09 -3.04
CA PRO A 227 -1.92 -4.28 -4.46
C PRO A 227 -2.46 -5.60 -5.02
N ASP A 228 -2.46 -6.67 -4.21
CA ASP A 228 -2.76 -8.02 -4.68
C ASP A 228 -4.27 -8.26 -4.87
N LEU A 229 -5.08 -7.40 -4.26
CA LEU A 229 -6.54 -7.42 -4.39
C LEU A 229 -7.06 -6.31 -5.32
N LEU A 230 -6.17 -5.60 -6.02
CA LEU A 230 -6.53 -4.65 -7.07
C LEU A 230 -6.71 -5.33 -8.42
N ALA A 231 -7.75 -4.89 -9.12
CA ALA A 231 -8.08 -5.35 -10.45
C ALA A 231 -7.74 -4.31 -11.54
N GLY A 232 -7.54 -3.05 -11.14
CA GLY A 232 -7.06 -1.99 -12.02
C GLY A 232 -7.13 -0.61 -11.36
N ILE A 233 -6.40 0.34 -11.93
CA ILE A 233 -6.39 1.73 -11.49
C ILE A 233 -6.61 2.63 -12.70
N GLU A 234 -7.59 3.52 -12.60
CA GLU A 234 -7.87 4.56 -13.58
C GLU A 234 -7.46 5.92 -13.03
N ILE A 235 -6.81 6.73 -13.87
CA ILE A 235 -6.27 8.02 -13.48
C ILE A 235 -6.72 9.06 -14.49
N THR A 236 -7.47 10.06 -14.05
CA THR A 236 -7.82 11.23 -14.85
C THR A 236 -7.07 12.43 -14.30
N LYS A 237 -6.30 13.11 -15.15
CA LYS A 237 -5.51 14.28 -14.76
C LYS A 237 -6.30 15.57 -15.05
N GLY A 238 -6.11 16.59 -14.23
CA GLY A 238 -6.88 17.83 -14.31
C GLY A 238 -8.28 17.68 -13.70
N SER A 239 -9.08 18.72 -13.78
CA SER A 239 -10.39 18.76 -13.13
C SER A 239 -11.53 18.41 -14.08
N ASP A 240 -12.47 17.61 -13.60
CA ASP A 240 -13.76 17.31 -14.23
C ASP A 240 -14.90 17.74 -13.30
N VAL A 241 -16.02 18.19 -13.87
CA VAL A 241 -17.19 18.71 -13.11
C VAL A 241 -17.89 17.66 -12.25
N SER A 242 -17.68 16.39 -12.54
CA SER A 242 -18.17 15.27 -11.74
C SER A 242 -17.29 15.03 -10.49
N SER A 243 -16.05 15.52 -10.48
CA SER A 243 -15.07 15.31 -9.42
C SER A 243 -14.92 16.51 -8.48
N ARG A 244 -14.46 16.23 -7.25
CA ARG A 244 -13.97 17.24 -6.28
C ARG A 244 -12.47 17.52 -6.38
N GLY A 245 -11.71 16.66 -7.05
CA GLY A 245 -10.26 16.80 -7.20
C GLY A 245 -9.92 17.85 -8.26
N ILE A 246 -9.17 18.89 -7.86
CA ILE A 246 -8.76 19.96 -8.78
C ILE A 246 -7.56 19.59 -9.67
N ALA A 247 -6.75 18.63 -9.24
CA ALA A 247 -5.60 18.11 -9.97
C ALA A 247 -5.90 16.79 -10.71
N GLY A 248 -6.96 16.09 -10.33
CA GLY A 248 -7.29 14.80 -10.91
C GLY A 248 -8.00 13.85 -9.97
N THR A 249 -8.37 12.70 -10.53
CA THR A 249 -8.92 11.56 -9.82
C THR A 249 -8.04 10.34 -10.01
N VAL A 250 -7.93 9.53 -8.96
CA VAL A 250 -7.34 8.19 -9.00
C VAL A 250 -8.38 7.22 -8.46
N THR A 251 -8.93 6.41 -9.35
CA THR A 251 -10.00 5.47 -9.03
C THR A 251 -9.43 4.06 -9.06
N MET A 252 -9.48 3.37 -7.92
CA MET A 252 -8.98 2.00 -7.79
C MET A 252 -10.15 1.01 -7.73
N ARG A 253 -10.06 -0.07 -8.51
CA ARG A 253 -10.99 -1.19 -8.49
C ARG A 253 -10.40 -2.35 -7.72
N THR A 254 -11.12 -2.87 -6.73
CA THR A 254 -10.73 -4.16 -6.13
C THR A 254 -11.37 -5.33 -6.88
N LEU A 255 -10.79 -6.52 -6.74
CA LEU A 255 -11.29 -7.74 -7.39
C LEU A 255 -12.76 -8.02 -7.08
N ASP A 256 -13.46 -8.63 -8.02
CA ASP A 256 -14.82 -9.15 -7.87
C ASP A 256 -14.97 -10.57 -8.45
N ALA A 257 -16.20 -11.09 -8.47
CA ALA A 257 -16.47 -12.43 -8.98
C ALA A 257 -16.09 -12.57 -10.47
N GLY A 258 -16.27 -11.53 -11.28
CA GLY A 258 -15.97 -11.55 -12.71
C GLY A 258 -14.47 -11.65 -13.00
N ASP A 259 -13.61 -11.19 -12.09
CA ASP A 259 -12.16 -11.30 -12.24
C ASP A 259 -11.62 -12.71 -11.92
N ILE A 260 -12.38 -13.53 -11.19
CA ILE A 260 -11.96 -14.87 -10.75
C ILE A 260 -12.68 -15.98 -11.51
N VAL A 261 -13.97 -15.80 -11.81
CA VAL A 261 -14.79 -16.79 -12.52
C VAL A 261 -14.56 -16.65 -14.02
N LYS A 262 -14.11 -17.73 -14.67
CA LYS A 262 -13.85 -17.74 -16.11
C LYS A 262 -15.16 -17.49 -16.90
N PRO A 263 -15.09 -16.88 -18.09
CA PRO A 263 -16.29 -16.67 -18.92
C PRO A 263 -17.04 -17.97 -19.22
N GLY A 264 -18.36 -17.96 -19.04
CA GLY A 264 -19.22 -19.14 -19.23
C GLY A 264 -19.31 -20.06 -18.01
N GLU A 265 -18.63 -19.74 -16.92
CA GLU A 265 -18.54 -20.56 -15.72
C GLU A 265 -19.23 -19.92 -14.53
N THR A 266 -19.54 -20.73 -13.51
CA THR A 266 -20.33 -20.27 -12.35
C THR A 266 -19.53 -20.07 -11.07
N TRP A 267 -18.28 -20.54 -11.02
CA TRP A 267 -17.44 -20.37 -9.84
C TRP A 267 -15.95 -20.38 -10.18
N GLY A 268 -15.15 -19.77 -9.30
CA GLY A 268 -13.72 -19.66 -9.46
C GLY A 268 -13.02 -19.42 -8.12
N VAL A 269 -11.78 -19.89 -8.02
CA VAL A 269 -10.90 -19.68 -6.86
C VAL A 269 -9.50 -19.33 -7.34
N ARG A 270 -8.89 -18.32 -6.73
CA ARG A 270 -7.48 -17.94 -6.91
C ARG A 270 -6.75 -18.10 -5.59
N VAL A 271 -5.63 -18.82 -5.61
CA VAL A 271 -4.69 -18.93 -4.50
C VAL A 271 -3.34 -18.44 -4.97
N LYS A 272 -2.74 -17.51 -4.25
CA LYS A 272 -1.44 -16.94 -4.60
C LYS A 272 -0.52 -16.95 -3.39
N GLY A 273 0.74 -17.30 -3.62
CA GLY A 273 1.82 -17.17 -2.65
C GLY A 273 3.06 -16.61 -3.33
N GLU A 274 3.73 -15.66 -2.68
CA GLU A 274 4.98 -15.07 -3.15
C GLU A 274 5.93 -14.89 -1.97
N PHE A 275 7.22 -15.15 -2.19
CA PHE A 275 8.27 -14.78 -1.26
C PHE A 275 9.21 -13.75 -1.89
N GLY A 276 9.77 -12.90 -1.04
CA GLY A 276 10.73 -11.86 -1.40
C GLY A 276 12.02 -12.00 -0.60
N THR A 277 13.11 -11.57 -1.21
CA THR A 277 14.44 -11.48 -0.58
C THR A 277 14.75 -10.04 -0.18
N ASN A 278 16.01 -9.71 0.12
CA ASN A 278 16.46 -8.36 0.40
C ASN A 278 15.84 -7.71 1.65
N SER A 279 15.47 -8.52 2.65
CA SER A 279 14.85 -8.03 3.88
C SER A 279 15.39 -8.75 5.11
N ALA A 280 15.48 -8.06 6.23
CA ALA A 280 15.81 -8.60 7.55
C ALA A 280 14.66 -8.36 8.54
N GLU A 281 14.59 -9.20 9.58
CA GLU A 281 13.64 -8.99 10.67
C GLU A 281 14.03 -7.74 11.48
N PRO A 282 13.07 -6.87 11.84
CA PRO A 282 13.38 -5.64 12.54
C PRO A 282 13.82 -5.92 13.99
N GLU A 283 15.03 -5.48 14.34
CA GLU A 283 15.58 -5.61 15.69
C GLU A 283 15.44 -4.30 16.49
N ALA A 284 14.62 -4.31 17.54
CA ALA A 284 14.34 -3.12 18.34
C ALA A 284 15.62 -2.49 18.93
N GLY A 285 15.87 -1.22 18.64
CA GLY A 285 17.06 -0.50 19.09
C GLY A 285 18.31 -0.69 18.22
N ALA A 286 18.25 -1.50 17.16
CA ALA A 286 19.30 -1.60 16.15
C ALA A 286 19.66 -0.21 15.60
N LYS A 287 20.94 -0.04 15.24
CA LYS A 287 21.47 1.24 14.76
C LYS A 287 21.99 1.11 13.34
N GLY A 288 21.61 2.06 12.49
CA GLY A 288 22.14 2.18 11.12
C GLY A 288 23.15 3.31 11.00
N GLY A 289 23.76 3.41 9.82
CA GLY A 289 24.58 4.53 9.39
C GLY A 289 25.83 4.76 10.24
N TYR A 290 26.06 6.02 10.59
CA TYR A 290 27.19 6.46 11.38
C TYR A 290 26.76 7.13 12.69
N LEU A 291 27.51 6.89 13.75
CA LEU A 291 27.51 7.74 14.94
C LEU A 291 28.40 8.95 14.68
N TRP A 292 27.79 10.14 14.68
CA TRP A 292 28.48 11.40 14.39
C TRP A 292 29.07 12.05 15.65
N PRO A 293 30.18 12.81 15.54
CA PRO A 293 30.73 13.61 16.63
C PRO A 293 29.71 14.63 17.18
N ARG A 294 29.53 14.69 18.51
CA ARG A 294 28.46 15.48 19.16
C ARG A 294 28.93 16.79 19.79
N SER A 295 30.23 17.01 19.92
CA SER A 295 30.82 18.23 20.47
C SER A 295 32.19 18.52 19.85
N PRO A 296 32.72 19.76 19.94
CA PRO A 296 34.05 20.10 19.42
C PRO A 296 35.21 19.29 20.00
N GLY A 297 35.04 18.77 21.23
CA GLY A 297 36.04 17.94 21.91
C GLY A 297 35.95 16.45 21.55
N SER A 298 34.94 16.04 20.78
CA SER A 298 34.81 14.67 20.29
C SER A 298 35.88 14.38 19.23
N ALA A 299 36.31 13.12 19.11
CA ALA A 299 37.15 12.73 17.98
C ALA A 299 36.45 13.07 16.65
N PRO A 300 37.11 13.73 15.68
CA PRO A 300 36.49 14.18 14.44
C PRO A 300 36.37 13.02 13.43
N VAL A 301 35.72 11.94 13.85
CA VAL A 301 35.52 10.73 13.07
C VAL A 301 34.09 10.26 13.27
N ALA A 302 33.38 10.03 12.17
CA ALA A 302 32.08 9.36 12.20
C ALA A 302 32.32 7.83 12.29
N VAL A 303 31.70 7.18 13.26
CA VAL A 303 31.92 5.75 13.53
C VAL A 303 30.79 4.94 12.88
N PRO A 304 31.08 4.02 11.93
CA PRO A 304 30.04 3.20 11.30
C PRO A 304 29.39 2.27 12.32
N SER A 305 28.10 1.97 12.14
CA SER A 305 27.42 0.96 12.94
C SER A 305 28.05 -0.42 12.76
N SER A 306 28.07 -1.22 13.82
CA SER A 306 28.54 -2.61 13.80
C SER A 306 27.53 -3.59 13.23
N GLU A 307 26.28 -3.17 13.07
CA GLU A 307 25.14 -3.99 12.64
C GLU A 307 24.64 -3.54 11.25
N GLY A 308 23.66 -4.27 10.68
CA GLY A 308 22.88 -3.85 9.50
C GLY A 308 23.55 -4.05 8.14
N MET A 309 24.70 -4.72 8.04
CA MET A 309 25.39 -4.98 6.76
C MET A 309 25.19 -6.41 6.22
N ASP A 310 24.59 -7.29 7.01
CA ASP A 310 24.42 -8.70 6.68
C ASP A 310 23.16 -8.91 5.83
N ARG A 311 23.24 -8.55 4.56
CA ARG A 311 22.17 -8.74 3.58
C ARG A 311 21.92 -10.25 3.34
N PRO A 312 20.71 -10.77 3.63
CA PRO A 312 20.41 -12.19 3.46
C PRO A 312 20.57 -12.65 2.01
N GLY A 313 20.98 -13.92 1.84
CA GLY A 313 21.15 -14.53 0.54
C GLY A 313 19.82 -14.86 -0.17
N LEU A 314 19.89 -15.23 -1.44
CA LEU A 314 18.71 -15.53 -2.29
C LEU A 314 17.76 -16.60 -1.72
N PHE A 315 18.27 -17.53 -0.92
CA PHE A 315 17.53 -18.67 -0.37
C PHE A 315 17.17 -18.51 1.13
N ASP A 316 17.28 -17.31 1.69
CA ASP A 316 16.80 -16.97 3.04
C ASP A 316 15.75 -15.84 2.97
N PRO A 317 14.54 -16.10 2.42
CA PRO A 317 13.53 -15.07 2.28
C PRO A 317 12.89 -14.73 3.63
N ARG A 318 12.85 -13.44 3.97
CA ARG A 318 12.21 -12.89 5.19
C ARG A 318 11.00 -12.01 4.91
N SER A 319 10.58 -11.94 3.64
CA SER A 319 9.37 -11.24 3.21
C SER A 319 8.50 -12.16 2.37
N GLY A 320 7.18 -11.97 2.43
CA GLY A 320 6.26 -12.75 1.63
C GLY A 320 4.83 -12.21 1.66
N SER A 321 4.01 -12.73 0.76
CA SER A 321 2.58 -12.47 0.73
C SER A 321 1.83 -13.71 0.30
N ALA A 322 0.61 -13.87 0.82
CA ALA A 322 -0.32 -14.90 0.41
C ALA A 322 -1.70 -14.27 0.23
N SER A 323 -2.44 -14.71 -0.78
CA SER A 323 -3.84 -14.33 -0.95
C SER A 323 -4.71 -15.47 -1.44
N PHE A 324 -5.97 -15.36 -1.08
CA PHE A 324 -7.04 -16.26 -1.47
C PHE A 324 -8.21 -15.41 -1.96
N ALA A 325 -8.76 -15.72 -3.12
CA ALA A 325 -9.98 -15.11 -3.61
C ALA A 325 -10.90 -16.20 -4.15
N ALA A 326 -12.20 -16.08 -3.89
CA ALA A 326 -13.22 -16.99 -4.38
C ALA A 326 -14.43 -16.20 -4.87
N GLY A 327 -14.97 -16.63 -6.01
CA GLY A 327 -16.11 -16.02 -6.66
C GLY A 327 -17.13 -17.08 -7.07
N VAL A 328 -18.41 -16.72 -6.97
CA VAL A 328 -19.55 -17.42 -7.58
C VAL A 328 -20.27 -16.39 -8.44
N ARG A 329 -20.65 -16.81 -9.64
CA ARG A 329 -21.37 -16.00 -10.61
C ARG A 329 -22.57 -16.81 -11.12
N GLU A 330 -23.75 -16.25 -10.95
CA GLU A 330 -25.02 -16.82 -11.38
C GLU A 330 -25.78 -15.76 -12.18
N GLU A 331 -26.85 -16.16 -12.88
CA GLU A 331 -27.64 -15.23 -13.71
C GLU A 331 -28.12 -14.00 -12.92
N ASN A 332 -28.60 -14.23 -11.70
CA ASN A 332 -29.23 -13.19 -10.88
C ASN A 332 -28.34 -12.68 -9.73
N TYR A 333 -27.20 -13.31 -9.45
CA TYR A 333 -26.35 -12.86 -8.35
C TYR A 333 -24.90 -13.30 -8.48
N ASP A 334 -24.00 -12.51 -7.88
CA ASP A 334 -22.60 -12.85 -7.69
C ASP A 334 -22.25 -12.78 -6.22
N LEU A 335 -21.38 -13.69 -5.77
CA LEU A 335 -20.77 -13.63 -4.45
C LEU A 335 -19.26 -13.65 -4.61
N PHE A 336 -18.56 -12.81 -3.87
CA PHE A 336 -17.11 -12.73 -3.91
C PHE A 336 -16.56 -12.54 -2.50
N ALA A 337 -15.47 -13.25 -2.19
CA ALA A 337 -14.70 -13.04 -0.99
C ALA A 337 -13.21 -13.18 -1.27
N ALA A 338 -12.40 -12.32 -0.67
CA ALA A 338 -10.95 -12.42 -0.74
C ALA A 338 -10.28 -12.08 0.59
N TYR A 339 -9.10 -12.65 0.80
CA TYR A 339 -8.21 -12.37 1.91
C TYR A 339 -6.77 -12.27 1.39
N ALA A 340 -6.02 -11.27 1.86
CA ALA A 340 -4.60 -11.12 1.61
C ALA A 340 -3.84 -10.86 2.92
N TYR A 341 -2.68 -11.49 3.04
CA TYR A 341 -1.70 -11.26 4.10
C TYR A 341 -0.35 -10.95 3.46
N ARG A 342 0.33 -9.91 3.96
CA ARG A 342 1.69 -9.55 3.57
C ARG A 342 2.52 -9.27 4.81
N ASN A 343 3.74 -9.79 4.83
CA ASN A 343 4.70 -9.49 5.86
C ASN A 343 6.06 -9.20 5.21
N GLN A 344 6.60 -8.02 5.49
CA GLN A 344 7.84 -7.53 4.93
C GLN A 344 8.71 -6.96 6.05
N GLY A 345 9.95 -7.46 6.12
CA GLY A 345 10.97 -6.93 7.03
C GLY A 345 11.58 -5.61 6.56
N ASN A 346 12.62 -5.14 7.25
CA ASN A 346 13.39 -3.99 6.79
C ASN A 346 14.17 -4.35 5.53
N TYR A 347 14.07 -3.55 4.46
CA TYR A 347 14.82 -3.83 3.24
C TYR A 347 16.26 -3.31 3.30
N PHE A 348 17.15 -3.84 2.46
CA PHE A 348 18.51 -3.29 2.29
C PHE A 348 18.59 -2.34 1.11
N ALA A 349 19.40 -1.29 1.24
CA ALA A 349 19.67 -0.31 0.19
C ALA A 349 20.55 -0.90 -0.93
N GLY A 350 20.58 -0.22 -2.09
CA GLY A 350 21.50 -0.55 -3.18
C GLY A 350 22.97 -0.36 -2.82
N THR A 351 23.89 -0.82 -3.66
CA THR A 351 25.34 -0.72 -3.43
C THR A 351 26.03 0.29 -4.34
N HIS A 352 25.36 0.78 -5.39
CA HIS A 352 25.94 1.70 -6.37
C HIS A 352 25.24 3.06 -6.33
N GLY A 353 25.93 4.12 -5.93
CA GLY A 353 25.37 5.48 -5.91
C GLY A 353 25.89 6.34 -4.76
N SER A 354 25.31 7.53 -4.60
CA SER A 354 25.72 8.52 -3.59
C SER A 354 25.12 8.21 -2.21
N ALA A 355 25.68 7.24 -1.48
CA ALA A 355 25.31 6.93 -0.10
C ALA A 355 25.94 7.89 0.93
N ALA A 356 25.69 7.66 2.22
CA ALA A 356 26.30 8.42 3.31
C ALA A 356 27.83 8.52 3.16
N LYS A 357 28.36 9.73 3.27
CA LYS A 357 29.78 10.01 3.07
C LYS A 357 30.30 10.99 4.12
N PRO A 358 30.85 10.50 5.25
CA PRO A 358 31.48 11.35 6.25
C PRO A 358 32.72 12.06 5.69
N VAL A 359 32.75 13.39 5.76
CA VAL A 359 33.87 14.23 5.33
C VAL A 359 34.21 15.24 6.43
N ASN A 360 35.48 15.32 6.82
CA ASN A 360 35.96 16.39 7.70
C ASN A 360 36.19 17.65 6.85
N THR A 361 35.45 18.71 7.12
CA THR A 361 35.55 20.01 6.43
C THR A 361 36.45 21.01 7.14
N GLY A 362 37.10 20.61 8.23
CA GLY A 362 37.99 21.44 9.02
C GLY A 362 37.22 22.36 9.98
N PRO A 363 37.80 23.50 10.37
CA PRO A 363 37.19 24.36 11.37
C PRO A 363 35.85 24.96 10.90
N ARG A 364 34.81 24.82 11.73
CA ARG A 364 33.48 25.39 11.47
C ARG A 364 32.92 26.03 12.73
N GLU A 365 32.39 27.24 12.60
CA GLU A 365 31.63 27.87 13.68
C GLU A 365 30.15 27.47 13.56
N LEU A 366 29.59 26.95 14.64
CA LEU A 366 28.18 26.59 14.73
C LEU A 366 27.52 27.47 15.77
N CYS A 367 26.45 28.16 15.38
CA CYS A 367 25.69 29.01 16.28
C CYS A 367 24.31 28.40 16.57
N SER A 368 23.93 28.37 17.85
CA SER A 368 22.59 28.06 18.32
C SER A 368 22.05 29.29 19.06
N GLY A 369 21.17 30.04 18.40
CA GLY A 369 20.73 31.35 18.88
C GLY A 369 21.91 32.34 18.96
N SER A 370 22.12 32.95 20.13
CA SER A 370 23.22 33.88 20.40
C SER A 370 24.53 33.20 20.84
N TRP A 371 24.54 31.87 20.97
CA TRP A 371 25.70 31.11 21.40
C TRP A 371 26.38 30.46 20.18
N CYS A 372 27.64 30.83 19.92
CA CYS A 372 28.44 30.24 18.86
C CYS A 372 29.59 29.42 19.47
N GLU A 373 29.81 28.24 18.93
CA GLU A 373 30.88 27.33 19.32
C GLU A 373 31.71 26.99 18.08
N THR A 374 33.03 27.18 18.17
CA THR A 374 33.96 26.82 17.10
C THR A 374 34.36 25.36 17.23
N TRP A 375 34.08 24.58 16.19
CA TRP A 375 34.54 23.22 16.02
C TRP A 375 35.86 23.23 15.25
N PRO A 376 36.98 22.75 15.81
CA PRO A 376 38.27 22.71 15.10
C PRO A 376 38.28 21.77 13.89
N ASP A 377 37.54 20.67 13.98
CA ASP A 377 37.41 19.65 12.96
C ASP A 377 35.95 19.21 12.89
N TYR A 378 35.22 19.70 11.90
CA TYR A 378 33.80 19.41 11.72
C TYR A 378 33.60 18.29 10.70
N VAL A 379 32.94 17.21 11.11
CA VAL A 379 32.56 16.12 10.21
C VAL A 379 31.10 16.27 9.78
N GLU A 380 30.88 16.35 8.48
CA GLU A 380 29.57 16.43 7.84
C GLU A 380 29.29 15.22 6.94
N ASN A 381 28.01 15.02 6.61
CA ASN A 381 27.60 14.03 5.63
C ASN A 381 27.52 14.68 4.25
N ALA A 382 28.43 14.31 3.35
CA ALA A 382 28.42 14.77 1.96
C ALA A 382 27.61 13.84 1.02
N GLY A 383 26.87 12.87 1.59
CA GLY A 383 26.04 11.91 0.87
C GLY A 383 24.55 12.30 0.83
N LEU A 384 23.72 11.49 0.14
CA LEU A 384 22.28 11.76 0.02
C LEU A 384 21.48 11.42 1.28
N THR A 385 21.89 10.37 2.01
CA THR A 385 21.19 9.91 3.22
C THR A 385 22.16 9.54 4.32
N ASN A 386 21.63 9.13 5.48
CA ASN A 386 22.43 8.67 6.63
C ASN A 386 22.81 7.19 6.58
N TYR A 387 22.44 6.45 5.52
CA TYR A 387 22.71 5.02 5.38
C TYR A 387 23.92 4.75 4.47
N ARG A 388 24.68 3.71 4.82
CA ARG A 388 25.81 3.18 4.04
C ARG A 388 25.30 2.40 2.81
N PRO A 389 26.11 2.23 1.75
CA PRO A 389 25.75 1.36 0.63
C PRO A 389 25.51 -0.08 1.12
N GLY A 390 24.44 -0.72 0.66
CA GLY A 390 24.10 -2.10 1.01
C GLY A 390 23.64 -2.33 2.45
N GLU A 391 23.35 -1.27 3.19
CA GLU A 391 22.91 -1.35 4.60
C GLU A 391 21.40 -1.57 4.72
N GLU A 392 20.97 -2.24 5.78
CA GLU A 392 19.58 -2.36 6.22
C GLU A 392 18.97 -0.97 6.50
N VAL A 393 17.84 -0.69 5.86
CA VAL A 393 17.10 0.55 6.03
C VAL A 393 16.06 0.35 7.13
N LEU A 394 16.40 0.80 8.34
CA LEU A 394 15.59 0.62 9.53
C LEU A 394 14.24 1.34 9.43
N ASN A 395 13.25 0.81 10.14
CA ASN A 395 11.87 1.31 10.20
C ASN A 395 11.10 1.23 8.88
N THR A 396 11.43 0.24 8.03
CA THR A 396 10.78 0.03 6.74
C THR A 396 9.92 -1.23 6.69
N GLN A 397 9.81 -1.94 7.82
CA GLN A 397 8.96 -3.11 7.95
C GLN A 397 7.47 -2.75 7.76
N LEU A 398 6.73 -3.67 7.15
CA LEU A 398 5.30 -3.54 6.88
C LEU A 398 4.61 -4.90 6.95
N GLU A 399 3.58 -4.99 7.78
CA GLU A 399 2.67 -6.13 7.85
C GLU A 399 1.25 -5.66 7.52
N THR A 400 0.55 -6.34 6.61
CA THR A 400 -0.82 -5.97 6.19
C THR A 400 -1.74 -7.19 6.13
N GLU A 401 -2.98 -7.00 6.55
CA GLU A 401 -4.09 -7.93 6.39
C GLU A 401 -5.25 -7.22 5.70
N THR A 402 -5.86 -7.86 4.70
CA THR A 402 -6.99 -7.29 3.96
C THR A 402 -8.05 -8.34 3.71
N TRP A 403 -9.32 -7.98 3.93
CA TRP A 403 -10.50 -8.79 3.61
C TRP A 403 -11.40 -8.02 2.66
N ILE A 404 -11.97 -8.72 1.68
CA ILE A 404 -13.00 -8.19 0.78
C ILE A 404 -14.17 -9.15 0.79
N ALA A 405 -15.38 -8.61 0.86
CA ALA A 405 -16.61 -9.34 0.58
C ALA A 405 -17.50 -8.49 -0.33
N LYS A 406 -17.98 -9.06 -1.43
CA LYS A 406 -18.93 -8.39 -2.33
C LYS A 406 -20.08 -9.33 -2.68
N SER A 407 -21.27 -8.77 -2.79
CA SER A 407 -22.46 -9.45 -3.26
C SER A 407 -23.16 -8.56 -4.26
N THR A 408 -23.34 -9.04 -5.48
CA THR A 408 -24.10 -8.35 -6.53
C THR A 408 -25.40 -9.10 -6.74
N VAL A 409 -26.53 -8.41 -6.80
CA VAL A 409 -27.82 -8.97 -7.20
C VAL A 409 -28.30 -8.23 -8.42
N ARG A 410 -28.73 -8.98 -9.44
CA ARG A 410 -29.32 -8.48 -10.68
C ARG A 410 -30.79 -8.87 -10.70
N PHE A 411 -31.63 -7.94 -11.10
CA PHE A 411 -33.06 -8.17 -11.25
C PHE A 411 -33.54 -7.52 -12.56
N GLY A 412 -34.57 -8.10 -13.17
CA GLY A 412 -34.98 -7.78 -14.54
C GLY A 412 -35.24 -6.29 -14.76
N ASP A 413 -35.12 -5.84 -16.03
CA ASP A 413 -35.14 -4.43 -16.46
C ASP A 413 -33.84 -3.65 -16.18
N GLY A 414 -32.68 -4.30 -16.35
CA GLY A 414 -31.37 -3.62 -16.30
C GLY A 414 -30.91 -3.19 -14.90
N HIS A 415 -31.52 -3.71 -13.84
CA HIS A 415 -31.19 -3.33 -12.47
C HIS A 415 -30.09 -4.21 -11.88
N SER A 416 -29.17 -3.58 -11.15
CA SER A 416 -28.21 -4.27 -10.29
C SER A 416 -27.96 -3.53 -8.98
N LEU A 417 -27.76 -4.28 -7.91
CA LEU A 417 -27.40 -3.78 -6.59
C LEU A 417 -26.21 -4.57 -6.07
N GLN A 418 -25.12 -3.88 -5.74
CA GLN A 418 -23.94 -4.47 -5.14
C GLN A 418 -23.72 -3.93 -3.73
N ALA A 419 -23.60 -4.84 -2.76
CA ALA A 419 -23.09 -4.54 -1.43
C ALA A 419 -21.63 -4.98 -1.34
N GLY A 420 -20.74 -4.12 -0.84
CA GLY A 420 -19.32 -4.40 -0.67
C GLY A 420 -18.83 -4.06 0.73
N TYR A 421 -17.86 -4.82 1.22
CA TYR A 421 -17.09 -4.55 2.43
C TYR A 421 -15.61 -4.79 2.16
N THR A 422 -14.76 -3.84 2.58
CA THR A 422 -13.31 -3.97 2.60
C THR A 422 -12.80 -3.65 3.99
N GLY A 423 -12.03 -4.56 4.59
CA GLY A 423 -11.32 -4.33 5.84
C GLY A 423 -9.80 -4.36 5.58
N TYR A 424 -9.06 -3.40 6.12
CA TYR A 424 -7.61 -3.32 6.01
C TYR A 424 -7.00 -3.09 7.41
N ARG A 425 -5.95 -3.84 7.75
CA ARG A 425 -5.16 -3.67 8.98
C ARG A 425 -3.69 -3.62 8.59
N ALA A 426 -2.94 -2.73 9.22
CA ALA A 426 -1.50 -2.65 9.00
C ALA A 426 -0.72 -2.33 10.28
N GLU A 427 0.47 -2.91 10.39
CA GLU A 427 1.50 -2.56 11.36
C GLU A 427 2.78 -2.20 10.58
N ALA A 428 3.24 -0.96 10.74
CA ALA A 428 4.35 -0.42 9.95
C ALA A 428 5.44 0.20 10.83
N GLY A 429 6.69 0.19 10.33
CA GLY A 429 7.80 0.94 10.92
C GLY A 429 7.66 2.47 10.85
N ASP A 430 6.53 2.97 10.33
CA ASP A 430 6.25 4.39 10.12
C ASP A 430 6.55 5.28 11.33
N LEU A 431 7.18 6.41 11.03
CA LEU A 431 7.61 7.40 12.01
C LEU A 431 7.29 8.79 11.51
N LEU A 432 7.22 9.74 12.46
CA LEU A 432 7.09 11.15 12.12
C LEU A 432 8.29 11.60 11.25
N ALA A 433 8.04 12.00 9.99
CA ALA A 433 9.10 12.28 9.02
C ALA A 433 10.13 13.30 9.52
N SER A 434 9.72 14.28 10.33
CA SER A 434 10.63 15.25 10.95
C SER A 434 11.76 14.62 11.77
N ARG A 435 11.63 13.38 12.24
CA ARG A 435 12.69 12.63 12.94
C ARG A 435 13.79 12.08 12.02
N PHE A 436 13.58 12.05 10.71
CA PHE A 436 14.54 11.54 9.71
C PHE A 436 15.26 12.64 8.92
N THR A 437 15.08 13.90 9.30
CA THR A 437 15.57 15.05 8.51
C THR A 437 17.02 15.44 8.80
N GLY A 438 17.56 15.05 9.96
CA GLY A 438 18.91 15.46 10.35
C GLY A 438 20.00 14.81 9.49
N GLU A 439 20.83 15.61 8.82
CA GLU A 439 21.98 15.16 8.00
C GLU A 439 23.07 14.41 8.79
N ARG A 440 23.04 14.51 10.13
CA ARG A 440 23.94 13.80 11.06
C ARG A 440 23.15 13.00 12.11
N GLY A 441 21.93 12.58 11.75
CA GLY A 441 21.13 11.68 12.56
C GLY A 441 21.60 10.24 12.41
N GLN A 442 21.73 9.50 13.52
CA GLN A 442 21.94 8.06 13.46
C GLN A 442 20.57 7.36 13.38
N PRO A 443 20.28 6.58 12.33
CA PRO A 443 19.07 5.78 12.27
C PRO A 443 18.97 4.79 13.44
N VAL A 444 17.78 4.66 14.02
CA VAL A 444 17.49 3.71 15.11
C VAL A 444 16.16 3.03 14.86
N GLN A 445 16.12 1.70 14.97
CA GLN A 445 14.89 0.92 14.88
C GLN A 445 14.00 1.15 16.10
N GLN A 446 12.74 1.50 15.88
CA GLN A 446 11.77 1.70 16.97
C GLN A 446 11.38 0.38 17.63
N GLN A 447 11.01 0.47 18.91
CA GLN A 447 10.45 -0.66 19.66
C GLN A 447 8.99 -0.96 19.29
N GLN A 448 8.24 0.06 18.85
CA GLN A 448 6.83 -0.07 18.49
C GLN A 448 6.61 0.41 17.06
N THR A 449 5.76 -0.33 16.33
CA THR A 449 5.21 0.04 15.03
C THR A 449 4.03 1.01 15.17
N ALA A 450 3.67 1.68 14.07
CA ALA A 450 2.41 2.38 13.93
C ALA A 450 1.34 1.43 13.36
N GLY A 451 0.15 1.43 13.99
CA GLY A 451 -1.01 0.65 13.58
C GLY A 451 -2.01 1.48 12.77
N THR A 452 -2.60 0.88 11.75
CA THR A 452 -3.72 1.43 10.97
C THR A 452 -4.85 0.41 10.86
N SER A 453 -6.09 0.87 11.02
CA SER A 453 -7.30 0.08 10.81
C SER A 453 -8.28 0.84 9.94
N VAL A 454 -8.72 0.26 8.82
CA VAL A 454 -9.71 0.84 7.92
C VAL A 454 -10.83 -0.18 7.66
N ASP A 455 -12.08 0.25 7.80
CA ASP A 455 -13.26 -0.53 7.46
C ASP A 455 -14.15 0.31 6.54
N THR A 456 -14.40 -0.19 5.33
CA THR A 456 -15.20 0.51 4.31
C THR A 456 -16.37 -0.37 3.88
N GLY A 457 -17.58 0.17 3.96
CA GLY A 457 -18.79 -0.43 3.40
C GLY A 457 -19.28 0.37 2.20
N THR A 458 -19.73 -0.32 1.15
CA THR A 458 -20.29 0.29 -0.07
C THR A 458 -21.62 -0.35 -0.44
N LEU A 459 -22.52 0.44 -1.01
CA LEU A 459 -23.78 0.00 -1.61
C LEU A 459 -23.94 0.73 -2.94
N ARG A 460 -23.78 0.01 -4.04
CA ARG A 460 -23.81 0.53 -5.41
C ARG A 460 -25.02 0.00 -6.14
N TYR A 461 -25.80 0.89 -6.74
CA TYR A 461 -26.99 0.56 -7.50
C TYR A 461 -26.84 1.08 -8.92
N ARG A 462 -27.20 0.27 -9.92
CA ARG A 462 -27.28 0.67 -11.32
C ARG A 462 -28.64 0.29 -11.89
N TRP A 463 -29.18 1.16 -12.73
CA TRP A 463 -30.37 0.91 -13.54
C TRP A 463 -30.10 1.40 -14.96
N ASP A 464 -30.04 0.44 -15.88
CA ASP A 464 -29.71 0.65 -17.29
C ASP A 464 -30.62 -0.24 -18.17
N PRO A 465 -31.87 0.19 -18.42
CA PRO A 465 -32.86 -0.57 -19.17
C PRO A 465 -32.55 -0.62 -20.68
N GLU A 466 -32.54 -1.83 -21.26
CA GLU A 466 -32.11 -2.10 -22.64
C GLU A 466 -32.83 -1.29 -23.74
N GLU A 467 -34.09 -0.89 -23.53
CA GLU A 467 -34.90 -0.16 -24.52
C GLU A 467 -35.01 1.36 -24.23
N ASN A 468 -34.18 1.92 -23.35
CA ASN A 468 -34.29 3.33 -22.96
C ASN A 468 -32.93 4.02 -22.73
N ASP A 469 -32.42 4.61 -23.81
CA ASP A 469 -31.19 5.40 -23.86
C ASP A 469 -31.19 6.66 -22.97
N LEU A 470 -32.31 7.03 -22.33
CA LEU A 470 -32.38 8.19 -21.44
C LEU A 470 -31.94 7.87 -20.01
N ILE A 471 -31.75 6.59 -19.67
CA ILE A 471 -31.50 6.13 -18.30
C ILE A 471 -30.27 5.22 -18.27
N ASP A 472 -29.14 5.74 -17.81
CA ASP A 472 -28.07 4.96 -17.16
C ASP A 472 -27.85 5.59 -15.79
N LEU A 473 -28.68 5.18 -14.82
CA LEU A 473 -28.64 5.67 -13.46
C LEU A 473 -27.65 4.84 -12.66
N ARG A 474 -26.64 5.50 -12.10
CA ARG A 474 -25.69 4.95 -11.14
C ARG A 474 -25.87 5.67 -9.81
N SER A 475 -25.82 4.93 -8.71
CA SER A 475 -25.87 5.49 -7.36
C SER A 475 -24.93 4.72 -6.45
N ASN A 476 -24.25 5.42 -5.57
CA ASN A 476 -23.26 4.87 -4.66
C ASN A 476 -23.47 5.48 -3.28
N LEU A 477 -23.50 4.62 -2.26
CA LEU A 477 -23.50 5.00 -0.86
C LEU A 477 -22.33 4.29 -0.21
N TRP A 478 -21.57 5.00 0.62
CA TRP A 478 -20.42 4.41 1.28
C TRP A 478 -20.17 5.02 2.65
N THR A 479 -19.49 4.25 3.49
CA THR A 479 -18.97 4.72 4.78
C THR A 479 -17.61 4.09 5.04
N THR A 480 -16.70 4.87 5.60
CA THR A 480 -15.38 4.41 6.02
C THR A 480 -15.12 4.82 7.46
N ARG A 481 -14.65 3.87 8.27
CA ARG A 481 -14.06 4.14 9.58
C ARG A 481 -12.55 3.90 9.49
N LEU A 482 -11.77 4.91 9.85
CA LEU A 482 -10.31 4.87 9.83
C LEU A 482 -9.77 5.20 11.22
N GLU A 483 -8.88 4.35 11.72
CA GLU A 483 -8.21 4.53 13.00
C GLU A 483 -6.69 4.50 12.82
N LEU A 484 -6.01 5.55 13.28
CA LEU A 484 -4.55 5.63 13.31
C LEU A 484 -4.05 5.49 14.74
N ARG A 485 -3.03 4.66 14.94
CA ARG A 485 -2.43 4.37 16.26
C ARG A 485 -0.92 4.49 16.16
N ASN A 486 -0.36 5.57 16.68
CA ASN A 486 1.06 5.87 16.62
C ASN A 486 1.73 5.60 17.97
N PRO A 487 3.02 5.19 17.97
CA PRO A 487 3.84 5.25 19.16
C PRO A 487 3.86 6.66 19.73
N ARG A 488 3.87 6.77 21.07
CA ARG A 488 3.90 8.06 21.75
C ARG A 488 5.09 8.91 21.30
N ARG A 489 4.84 10.16 20.99
CA ARG A 489 5.87 11.09 20.49
C ARG A 489 6.54 11.86 21.62
N GLY A 490 5.82 12.15 22.71
CA GLY A 490 6.35 12.80 23.91
C GLY A 490 6.70 11.85 25.06
N SER A 491 7.61 12.27 25.93
CA SER A 491 7.95 11.59 27.21
C SER A 491 7.24 12.22 28.42
N THR A 492 6.07 12.81 28.21
CA THR A 492 5.32 13.59 29.22
C THR A 492 4.60 12.68 30.22
N ILE A 493 4.43 13.19 31.45
CA ILE A 493 3.53 12.66 32.47
C ILE A 493 2.16 13.30 32.24
N PRO A 494 1.04 12.54 32.27
CA PRO A 494 0.92 11.13 32.66
C PRO A 494 1.48 10.12 31.62
N THR A 495 2.00 8.99 32.12
CA THR A 495 2.27 7.79 31.30
C THR A 495 0.98 6.97 31.13
N PRO A 496 0.85 6.09 30.11
CA PRO A 496 -0.32 5.22 29.95
C PRO A 496 -0.71 4.50 31.25
N GLU A 497 0.27 3.93 31.94
CA GLU A 497 0.08 3.16 33.17
C GLU A 497 -0.45 4.03 34.30
N SER A 498 -0.03 5.29 34.38
CA SER A 498 -0.56 6.25 35.36
C SER A 498 -2.04 6.61 35.14
N LEU A 499 -2.58 6.29 33.96
CA LEU A 499 -4.00 6.41 33.61
C LEU A 499 -4.74 5.06 33.63
N GLY A 500 -4.09 3.98 34.07
CA GLY A 500 -4.65 2.63 34.06
C GLY A 500 -4.64 1.95 32.68
N LEU A 501 -3.85 2.46 31.73
CA LEU A 501 -3.71 1.90 30.38
C LEU A 501 -2.47 0.99 30.28
N PRO A 502 -2.42 0.06 29.32
CA PRO A 502 -1.23 -0.76 29.07
C PRO A 502 0.00 0.10 28.71
N ALA A 503 1.20 -0.34 29.09
CA ALA A 503 2.46 0.35 28.80
C ALA A 503 2.67 0.65 27.30
N GLY A 504 2.14 -0.23 26.44
CA GLY A 504 2.20 -0.10 24.99
C GLY A 504 1.06 0.69 24.34
N TYR A 505 0.24 1.43 25.11
CA TYR A 505 -0.88 2.19 24.57
C TYR A 505 -0.44 3.22 23.52
N ARG A 506 -1.05 3.15 22.33
CA ARG A 506 -0.78 4.03 21.20
C ARG A 506 -1.85 5.12 21.09
N THR A 507 -1.42 6.32 20.76
CA THR A 507 -2.26 7.52 20.59
C THR A 507 -2.52 7.79 19.12
N GLY A 508 -3.56 8.55 18.79
CA GLY A 508 -3.81 8.91 17.40
C GLY A 508 -5.18 9.51 17.18
N SER A 509 -5.77 9.25 16.02
CA SER A 509 -7.03 9.83 15.58
C SER A 509 -7.98 8.77 15.05
N ASP A 510 -9.28 9.05 15.19
CA ASP A 510 -10.38 8.30 14.63
C ASP A 510 -11.11 9.20 13.64
N THR A 511 -11.29 8.71 12.42
CA THR A 511 -11.99 9.42 11.35
C THR A 511 -13.14 8.57 10.84
N VAL A 512 -14.33 9.16 10.80
CA VAL A 512 -15.51 8.55 10.16
C VAL A 512 -15.86 9.39 8.94
N MET A 513 -15.93 8.73 7.80
CA MET A 513 -16.34 9.32 6.54
C MET A 513 -17.59 8.60 6.03
N TRP A 514 -18.47 9.32 5.36
CA TRP A 514 -19.51 8.72 4.55
C TRP A 514 -19.87 9.65 3.39
N GLY A 515 -20.38 9.04 2.33
CA GLY A 515 -20.71 9.79 1.13
C GLY A 515 -21.78 9.10 0.31
N ALA A 516 -22.35 9.90 -0.58
CA ALA A 516 -23.36 9.49 -1.53
C ALA A 516 -23.11 10.17 -2.85
N ASP A 517 -23.22 9.45 -3.96
CA ASP A 517 -23.23 10.03 -5.29
C ASP A 517 -24.27 9.34 -6.15
N ALA A 518 -24.90 10.12 -7.04
CA ALA A 518 -25.86 9.62 -8.00
C ALA A 518 -25.69 10.37 -9.32
N THR A 519 -25.68 9.61 -10.41
CA THR A 519 -25.55 10.14 -11.77
C THR A 519 -26.50 9.45 -12.72
N ASN A 520 -27.07 10.20 -13.65
CA ASN A 520 -27.81 9.66 -14.77
C ASN A 520 -27.21 10.17 -16.08
N THR A 521 -26.89 9.26 -16.98
CA THR A 521 -26.57 9.58 -18.38
C THR A 521 -27.84 9.42 -19.22
N SER A 522 -28.12 10.41 -20.06
CA SER A 522 -29.22 10.39 -21.02
C SER A 522 -28.70 10.70 -22.42
N THR A 523 -28.88 9.76 -23.34
CA THR A 523 -28.46 9.87 -24.74
C THR A 523 -29.64 10.28 -25.61
N PHE A 524 -29.46 11.32 -26.41
CA PHE A 524 -30.47 11.86 -27.33
C PHE A 524 -29.96 11.78 -28.77
N ALA A 525 -30.62 10.99 -29.60
CA ALA A 525 -30.45 11.04 -31.05
C ALA A 525 -31.27 12.21 -31.62
N LEU A 526 -30.59 13.29 -32.04
CA LEU A 526 -31.23 14.52 -32.52
C LEU A 526 -31.37 14.53 -34.05
N ASP A 527 -31.95 13.48 -34.64
CA ASP A 527 -32.18 13.33 -36.10
C ASP A 527 -31.03 13.93 -36.97
N GLN A 528 -31.30 15.04 -37.66
CA GLN A 528 -30.35 15.73 -38.57
C GLN A 528 -29.30 16.61 -37.86
N TYR A 529 -29.31 16.68 -36.53
CA TYR A 529 -28.48 17.54 -35.70
C TYR A 529 -27.44 16.77 -34.88
N GLY A 530 -27.29 15.46 -35.08
CA GLY A 530 -26.27 14.63 -34.41
C GLY A 530 -26.76 13.97 -33.11
N SER A 531 -25.84 13.58 -32.24
CA SER A 531 -26.15 12.99 -30.92
C SER A 531 -25.78 13.93 -29.78
N LEU A 532 -26.49 13.80 -28.66
CA LEU A 532 -26.23 14.56 -27.44
C LEU A 532 -26.31 13.64 -26.23
N ASP A 533 -25.23 13.58 -25.45
CA ASP A 533 -25.20 12.89 -24.17
C ASP A 533 -25.28 13.93 -23.05
N LEU A 534 -26.26 13.79 -22.16
CA LEU A 534 -26.45 14.63 -20.99
C LEU A 534 -26.19 13.79 -19.74
N VAL A 535 -25.17 14.15 -18.98
CA VAL A 535 -24.94 13.62 -17.64
C VAL A 535 -25.43 14.62 -16.62
N THR A 536 -26.20 14.16 -15.65
CA THR A 536 -26.62 14.94 -14.49
C THR A 536 -26.29 14.16 -13.23
N GLY A 537 -25.90 14.85 -12.17
CA GLY A 537 -25.54 14.18 -10.94
C GLY A 537 -25.50 15.07 -9.72
N ALA A 538 -25.44 14.40 -8.57
CA ALA A 538 -25.25 15.00 -7.26
C ALA A 538 -24.26 14.17 -6.45
N SER A 539 -23.51 14.83 -5.58
CA SER A 539 -22.56 14.18 -4.67
C SER A 539 -22.61 14.83 -3.30
N TYR A 540 -22.45 14.02 -2.25
CA TYR A 540 -22.34 14.46 -0.87
C TYR A 540 -21.19 13.70 -0.18
N LEU A 541 -20.44 14.39 0.65
CA LEU A 541 -19.36 13.85 1.48
C LEU A 541 -19.44 14.45 2.88
N SER A 542 -19.24 13.64 3.91
CA SER A 542 -19.02 14.07 5.28
C SER A 542 -17.76 13.38 5.83
N GLU A 543 -16.92 14.14 6.51
CA GLU A 543 -15.70 13.67 7.18
C GLU A 543 -15.65 14.27 8.60
N ASP A 544 -15.62 13.41 9.62
CA ASP A 544 -15.47 13.79 11.03
C ASP A 544 -14.21 13.15 11.60
N THR A 545 -13.22 13.96 11.98
CA THR A 545 -11.96 13.51 12.59
C THR A 545 -11.86 13.96 14.03
N ARG A 546 -11.52 13.03 14.93
CA ARG A 546 -11.36 13.26 16.36
C ARG A 546 -10.08 12.63 16.91
N PRO A 547 -9.49 13.18 17.99
CA PRO A 547 -8.44 12.49 18.73
C PRO A 547 -8.99 11.19 19.34
N SER A 548 -8.21 10.11 19.28
CA SER A 548 -8.58 8.88 19.98
C SER A 548 -8.51 9.06 21.50
N GLY A 549 -9.16 8.17 22.25
CA GLY A 549 -9.21 8.24 23.71
C GLY A 549 -7.84 8.44 24.37
N TYR A 550 -7.78 9.25 25.43
CA TYR A 550 -6.55 9.56 26.19
C TYR A 550 -5.39 10.20 25.39
N SER A 551 -5.49 10.36 24.07
CA SER A 551 -4.42 10.92 23.25
C SER A 551 -4.01 12.31 23.70
N GLN A 552 -4.98 13.17 24.01
CA GLN A 552 -4.72 14.52 24.51
C GLN A 552 -3.99 14.51 25.86
N ALA A 553 -4.34 13.60 26.77
CA ALA A 553 -3.69 13.48 28.08
C ALA A 553 -2.24 12.97 27.96
N LEU A 554 -2.01 12.00 27.07
CA LEU A 554 -0.72 11.35 26.89
C LEU A 554 0.25 12.13 26.01
N GLU A 555 -0.26 12.88 25.03
CA GLU A 555 0.55 13.65 24.10
C GLU A 555 0.59 15.13 24.41
N GLY A 556 -0.25 15.66 25.32
CA GLY A 556 -0.22 16.92 26.10
C GLY A 556 0.26 18.22 25.44
N TRP A 557 1.41 18.18 24.77
CA TRP A 557 1.95 19.19 23.89
C TRP A 557 1.41 19.10 22.45
N LEU A 558 1.08 17.90 21.95
CA LEU A 558 0.58 17.67 20.59
C LEU A 558 -0.96 17.70 20.57
N ASN A 559 -1.53 18.80 20.10
CA ASN A 559 -2.96 18.95 19.88
C ASN A 559 -3.34 18.29 18.54
N LEU A 560 -3.95 17.11 18.62
CA LEU A 560 -4.54 16.43 17.46
C LEU A 560 -5.83 17.13 17.04
N ARG A 561 -6.16 17.06 15.75
CA ARG A 561 -7.32 17.74 15.17
C ARG A 561 -8.62 17.15 15.67
N ASP A 562 -9.57 18.03 15.95
CA ASP A 562 -10.95 17.73 16.28
C ASP A 562 -11.86 18.64 15.44
N ALA A 563 -12.26 18.15 14.26
CA ALA A 563 -13.00 18.94 13.29
C ALA A 563 -13.85 18.05 12.38
N ALA A 564 -14.90 18.63 11.78
CA ALA A 564 -15.72 17.98 10.76
C ALA A 564 -15.94 18.88 9.55
N ARG A 565 -16.14 18.27 8.38
CA ARG A 565 -16.51 18.95 7.14
C ARG A 565 -17.57 18.19 6.38
N GLU A 566 -18.35 18.92 5.61
CA GLU A 566 -19.34 18.41 4.68
C GLU A 566 -19.22 19.14 3.34
N GLU A 567 -19.37 18.42 2.22
CA GLU A 567 -19.47 19.02 0.89
C GLU A 567 -20.65 18.41 0.15
N ALA A 568 -21.54 19.26 -0.35
CA ALA A 568 -22.63 18.89 -1.25
C ALA A 568 -22.42 19.54 -2.61
N ALA A 569 -22.70 18.80 -3.69
CA ALA A 569 -22.61 19.35 -5.03
C ALA A 569 -23.67 18.79 -5.96
N VAL A 570 -24.03 19.60 -6.95
CA VAL A 570 -24.84 19.21 -8.11
C VAL A 570 -24.10 19.59 -9.38
N PHE A 571 -24.18 18.75 -10.40
CA PHE A 571 -23.48 18.99 -11.65
C PHE A 571 -24.27 18.49 -12.85
N SER A 572 -23.94 19.07 -14.00
CA SER A 572 -24.39 18.59 -15.29
C SER A 572 -23.29 18.76 -16.34
N LYS A 573 -23.19 17.81 -17.26
CA LYS A 573 -22.25 17.79 -18.37
C LYS A 573 -23.00 17.40 -19.64
N VAL A 574 -22.66 18.04 -20.75
CA VAL A 574 -23.21 17.77 -22.07
C VAL A 574 -22.06 17.48 -23.02
N ALA A 575 -22.15 16.40 -23.76
CA ALA A 575 -21.32 16.10 -24.92
C ALA A 575 -22.22 16.11 -26.16
N TYR A 576 -22.03 17.08 -27.05
CA TYR A 576 -22.81 17.26 -28.26
C TYR A 576 -21.95 16.96 -29.49
N GLN A 577 -22.36 15.99 -30.30
CA GLN A 577 -21.68 15.59 -31.52
C GLN A 577 -22.51 16.01 -32.75
N PRO A 578 -22.42 17.27 -33.19
CA PRO A 578 -23.16 17.76 -34.36
C PRO A 578 -22.74 17.12 -35.68
N LEU A 579 -21.51 16.59 -35.74
CA LEU A 579 -20.90 15.96 -36.90
C LEU A 579 -20.04 14.81 -36.40
N ASP A 580 -19.89 13.75 -37.19
CA ASP A 580 -19.14 12.55 -36.78
C ASP A 580 -17.71 12.88 -36.33
N TRP A 581 -17.07 13.88 -36.93
CA TRP A 581 -15.71 14.31 -36.61
C TRP A 581 -15.60 15.40 -35.55
N LEU A 582 -16.70 15.93 -35.00
CA LEU A 582 -16.69 17.08 -34.08
C LEU A 582 -17.53 16.80 -32.82
N THR A 583 -16.88 16.86 -31.66
CA THR A 583 -17.56 16.79 -30.35
C THR A 583 -17.34 18.08 -29.57
N LEU A 584 -18.42 18.64 -29.03
CA LEU A 584 -18.44 19.82 -28.18
C LEU A 584 -18.85 19.42 -26.76
N ASN A 585 -17.99 19.72 -25.78
CA ASN A 585 -18.23 19.40 -24.38
C ASN A 585 -18.48 20.68 -23.58
N ALA A 586 -19.44 20.64 -22.68
CA ALA A 586 -19.68 21.69 -21.70
C ALA A 586 -20.14 21.08 -20.37
N GLY A 587 -19.69 21.64 -19.26
CA GLY A 587 -20.11 21.16 -17.94
C GLY A 587 -20.15 22.28 -16.91
N LEU A 588 -20.99 22.11 -15.90
CA LEU A 588 -21.13 23.02 -14.78
C LEU A 588 -21.36 22.22 -13.49
N ARG A 589 -20.56 22.51 -12.47
CA ARG A 589 -20.74 22.03 -11.10
C ARG A 589 -20.99 23.21 -10.17
N TYR A 590 -21.92 23.07 -9.25
CA TYR A 590 -22.03 23.91 -8.06
C TYR A 590 -21.71 23.06 -6.83
N SER A 591 -20.71 23.46 -6.05
CA SER A 591 -20.37 22.84 -4.76
C SER A 591 -20.66 23.83 -3.64
N HIS A 592 -21.03 23.29 -2.48
CA HIS A 592 -21.19 24.02 -1.24
C HIS A 592 -20.58 23.22 -0.08
N TYR A 593 -19.88 23.91 0.80
CA TYR A 593 -18.98 23.37 1.79
C TYR A 593 -19.30 23.94 3.16
N TRP A 594 -19.30 23.06 4.16
CA TRP A 594 -19.40 23.40 5.56
C TRP A 594 -18.24 22.79 6.33
N SER A 595 -17.74 23.48 7.35
CA SER A 595 -16.84 22.87 8.32
C SER A 595 -16.98 23.47 9.71
N ASP A 596 -16.67 22.66 10.70
CA ASP A 596 -16.66 23.03 12.11
C ASP A 596 -15.37 22.55 12.78
N ASP A 597 -14.60 23.48 13.33
CA ASP A 597 -13.45 23.23 14.20
C ASP A 597 -13.88 23.26 15.67
N ARG A 598 -13.88 22.09 16.31
CA ARG A 598 -14.32 21.92 17.69
C ARG A 598 -13.21 22.21 18.72
N SER A 599 -12.08 22.72 18.28
CA SER A 599 -10.98 23.07 19.16
C SER A 599 -11.34 24.23 20.11
N THR A 600 -10.95 24.10 21.37
CA THR A 600 -11.15 25.08 22.44
C THR A 600 -9.83 25.37 23.12
N SER A 601 -9.78 26.38 23.99
CA SER A 601 -8.57 26.71 24.77
C SER A 601 -8.15 25.60 25.74
N THR A 602 -8.99 24.57 25.94
CA THR A 602 -8.66 23.41 26.77
C THR A 602 -7.92 22.31 26.00
N ASN A 603 -8.04 22.27 24.67
CA ASN A 603 -7.46 21.22 23.83
C ASN A 603 -6.57 21.73 22.68
N SER A 604 -6.51 23.05 22.47
CA SER A 604 -5.57 23.67 21.55
C SER A 604 -4.95 24.94 22.12
N ALA A 605 -3.66 25.16 21.81
CA ALA A 605 -2.94 26.38 22.14
C ALA A 605 -3.37 27.57 21.27
N TYR A 606 -3.85 27.30 20.06
CA TYR A 606 -4.42 28.28 19.14
C TYR A 606 -5.84 27.85 18.79
N VAL A 607 -6.81 28.72 19.01
CA VAL A 607 -8.22 28.44 18.75
C VAL A 607 -8.65 29.29 17.56
N ASN A 608 -9.40 28.70 16.64
CA ASN A 608 -9.95 29.44 15.50
C ASN A 608 -11.04 30.40 15.99
N PRO A 609 -10.92 31.72 15.77
CA PRO A 609 -11.97 32.67 16.14
C PRO A 609 -13.26 32.50 15.32
N GLU A 610 -13.17 31.89 14.14
CA GLU A 610 -14.31 31.56 13.26
C GLU A 610 -14.31 30.05 13.00
N PRO A 611 -14.74 29.24 13.98
CA PRO A 611 -14.64 27.77 13.92
C PRO A 611 -15.54 27.16 12.84
N GLU A 612 -16.63 27.84 12.50
CA GLU A 612 -17.58 27.41 11.47
C GLU A 612 -17.29 28.13 10.14
N ARG A 613 -17.33 27.39 9.02
CA ARG A 613 -17.27 27.93 7.65
C ARG A 613 -18.47 27.47 6.83
N ASP A 614 -18.95 28.34 5.96
CA ASP A 614 -20.05 28.11 5.01
C ASP A 614 -19.70 28.84 3.70
N GLU A 615 -19.34 28.07 2.67
CA GLU A 615 -18.82 28.60 1.41
C GLU A 615 -19.38 27.81 0.21
N GLY A 616 -19.51 28.45 -0.95
CA GLY A 616 -19.99 27.78 -2.16
C GLY A 616 -19.55 28.44 -3.45
N GLY A 617 -19.61 27.71 -4.56
CA GLY A 617 -19.25 28.28 -5.86
C GLY A 617 -19.39 27.36 -7.05
N PHE A 618 -19.29 27.97 -8.23
CA PHE A 618 -19.39 27.30 -9.52
C PHE A 618 -18.01 26.91 -10.10
N SER A 619 -18.00 25.75 -10.75
CA SER A 619 -16.87 25.18 -11.49
C SER A 619 -17.31 24.80 -12.91
N PRO A 620 -17.10 25.69 -13.92
CA PRO A 620 -17.43 25.41 -15.31
C PRO A 620 -16.31 24.63 -16.04
N SER A 621 -16.68 23.90 -17.08
CA SER A 621 -15.75 23.29 -18.04
C SER A 621 -16.29 23.38 -19.47
N VAL A 622 -15.38 23.46 -20.44
CA VAL A 622 -15.69 23.39 -21.87
C VAL A 622 -14.59 22.62 -22.61
N GLY A 623 -14.94 21.90 -23.66
CA GLY A 623 -13.99 21.13 -24.46
C GLY A 623 -14.43 21.02 -25.91
N VAL A 624 -13.45 20.81 -26.79
CA VAL A 624 -13.68 20.56 -28.22
C VAL A 624 -12.76 19.43 -28.65
N THR A 625 -13.33 18.43 -29.30
CA THR A 625 -12.60 17.32 -29.93
C THR A 625 -12.88 17.34 -31.43
N VAL A 626 -11.83 17.16 -32.23
CA VAL A 626 -11.92 17.02 -33.68
C VAL A 626 -11.18 15.78 -34.18
N GLU A 627 -11.80 15.05 -35.10
CA GLU A 627 -11.29 13.80 -35.68
C GLU A 627 -11.21 13.92 -37.21
N PRO A 628 -10.27 14.73 -37.74
CA PRO A 628 -10.25 15.08 -39.16
C PRO A 628 -9.77 13.95 -40.08
N VAL A 629 -9.12 12.93 -39.52
CA VAL A 629 -8.60 11.75 -40.23
C VAL A 629 -8.77 10.51 -39.35
N ASP A 630 -9.01 9.36 -39.98
CA ASP A 630 -9.20 8.10 -39.27
C ASP A 630 -8.05 7.81 -38.31
N GLY A 631 -8.40 7.49 -37.06
CA GLY A 631 -7.47 7.15 -36.01
C GLY A 631 -6.77 8.33 -35.33
N ALA A 632 -6.92 9.59 -35.80
CA ALA A 632 -6.33 10.76 -35.14
C ALA A 632 -7.40 11.65 -34.49
N GLN A 633 -7.27 11.88 -33.19
CA GLN A 633 -8.15 12.78 -32.43
C GLN A 633 -7.33 13.95 -31.89
N PHE A 634 -7.80 15.17 -32.08
CA PHE A 634 -7.22 16.38 -31.48
C PHE A 634 -8.22 16.96 -30.52
N TYR A 635 -7.77 17.36 -29.33
CA TYR A 635 -8.67 17.89 -28.32
C TYR A 635 -8.08 19.11 -27.62
N VAL A 636 -8.98 19.99 -27.18
CA VAL A 636 -8.70 21.13 -26.32
C VAL A 636 -9.74 21.16 -25.22
N ASN A 637 -9.30 21.13 -23.97
CA ASN A 637 -10.16 21.17 -22.80
C ASN A 637 -9.77 22.33 -21.89
N TYR A 638 -10.77 23.04 -21.38
CA TYR A 638 -10.62 24.05 -20.34
C TYR A 638 -11.55 23.72 -19.17
N SER A 639 -11.02 23.73 -17.96
CA SER A 639 -11.81 23.59 -16.75
C SER A 639 -11.39 24.61 -15.70
N ASN A 640 -12.37 25.09 -14.95
CA ASN A 640 -12.16 25.96 -13.80
C ASN A 640 -12.81 25.30 -12.58
N ALA A 641 -12.00 24.84 -11.63
CA ALA A 641 -12.47 24.04 -10.51
C ALA A 641 -12.13 24.67 -9.16
N LEU A 642 -13.03 24.48 -8.20
CA LEU A 642 -12.88 24.93 -6.81
C LEU A 642 -12.41 23.78 -5.92
N ARG A 643 -11.50 24.09 -4.99
CA ARG A 643 -11.19 23.23 -3.84
C ARG A 643 -11.38 24.02 -2.56
N PHE A 644 -12.27 23.52 -1.70
CA PHE A 644 -12.42 24.07 -0.36
C PHE A 644 -11.28 23.58 0.55
N PRO A 645 -10.91 24.36 1.58
CA PRO A 645 -9.92 23.94 2.57
C PRO A 645 -10.24 22.55 3.15
N SER A 646 -9.20 21.74 3.35
CA SER A 646 -9.32 20.47 4.08
C SER A 646 -9.42 20.71 5.58
N LEU A 647 -9.83 19.69 6.34
CA LEU A 647 -9.77 19.73 7.81
C LEU A 647 -8.37 20.02 8.34
N PHE A 648 -7.33 19.65 7.58
CA PHE A 648 -5.97 19.96 7.94
C PHE A 648 -5.67 21.46 7.87
N GLU A 649 -6.22 22.15 6.88
CA GLU A 649 -5.95 23.57 6.62
C GLU A 649 -6.85 24.49 7.44
N ALA A 650 -8.13 24.12 7.62
CA ALA A 650 -9.11 24.92 8.33
C ALA A 650 -9.14 24.68 9.85
N GLY A 651 -8.82 23.46 10.30
CA GLY A 651 -8.90 23.09 11.72
C GLY A 651 -7.65 23.45 12.52
N SER A 652 -7.85 23.86 13.77
CA SER A 652 -6.78 24.14 14.73
C SER A 652 -5.97 22.88 15.04
N ALA A 653 -4.66 23.03 15.17
CA ALA A 653 -3.75 21.93 15.49
C ALA A 653 -2.44 22.44 16.10
N PHE A 654 -1.59 21.50 16.54
CA PHE A 654 -0.27 21.80 17.09
C PHE A 654 0.57 22.74 16.20
N THR A 655 0.94 23.90 16.77
CA THR A 655 1.82 24.96 16.21
C THR A 655 1.33 25.69 14.95
N ILE A 656 0.11 25.43 14.48
CA ILE A 656 -0.49 26.13 13.35
C ILE A 656 -1.56 27.08 13.90
N ILE A 657 -1.39 28.37 13.61
CA ILE A 657 -2.39 29.39 13.91
C ILE A 657 -3.48 29.28 12.84
N PRO A 658 -4.75 29.10 13.22
CA PRO A 658 -5.85 29.08 12.26
C PRO A 658 -5.94 30.38 11.47
N ASN A 659 -6.39 30.29 10.23
CA ASN A 659 -6.68 31.45 9.40
C ASN A 659 -8.19 31.52 9.13
N PRO A 660 -8.92 32.45 9.76
CA PRO A 660 -10.34 32.65 9.47
C PRO A 660 -10.56 33.16 8.04
N GLU A 661 -9.59 33.87 7.45
CA GLU A 661 -9.68 34.47 6.11
C GLU A 661 -9.22 33.54 4.96
N LEU A 662 -9.09 32.23 5.20
CA LEU A 662 -8.68 31.28 4.15
C LEU A 662 -9.78 31.15 3.08
N GLU A 663 -9.43 31.40 1.81
CA GLU A 663 -10.33 31.28 0.66
C GLU A 663 -10.14 29.93 -0.08
N PRO A 664 -11.15 29.44 -0.82
CA PRO A 664 -11.01 28.28 -1.70
C PRO A 664 -9.96 28.49 -2.80
N GLU A 665 -9.23 27.43 -3.14
CA GLU A 665 -8.34 27.42 -4.31
C GLU A 665 -9.17 27.35 -5.58
N ARG A 666 -8.78 28.11 -6.61
CA ARG A 666 -9.42 28.07 -7.94
C ARG A 666 -8.41 27.69 -9.02
N SER A 667 -8.53 26.46 -9.53
CA SER A 667 -7.66 25.91 -10.57
C SER A 667 -8.23 26.18 -11.96
N SER A 668 -7.50 26.93 -12.78
CA SER A 668 -7.81 27.13 -14.21
C SER A 668 -6.88 26.27 -15.05
N ASN A 669 -7.44 25.26 -15.71
CA ASN A 669 -6.69 24.19 -16.35
C ASN A 669 -6.94 24.23 -17.86
N TRP A 670 -5.87 24.41 -18.63
CA TRP A 670 -5.88 24.21 -20.08
C TRP A 670 -5.18 22.92 -20.42
N GLU A 671 -5.78 22.15 -21.32
CA GLU A 671 -5.15 20.99 -21.92
C GLU A 671 -5.35 20.95 -23.43
N VAL A 672 -4.29 20.65 -24.15
CA VAL A 672 -4.29 20.44 -25.60
C VAL A 672 -3.59 19.12 -25.88
N GLY A 673 -4.23 18.23 -26.62
CA GLY A 673 -3.64 16.93 -26.91
C GLY A 673 -4.03 16.33 -28.26
N VAL A 674 -3.28 15.29 -28.61
CA VAL A 674 -3.50 14.47 -29.79
C VAL A 674 -3.39 13.00 -29.40
N ASN A 675 -4.36 12.23 -29.85
CA ASN A 675 -4.36 10.78 -29.82
C ASN A 675 -4.20 10.26 -31.24
N TYR A 676 -3.47 9.17 -31.42
CA TYR A 676 -3.35 8.49 -32.70
C TYR A 676 -3.31 6.98 -32.52
N ILE A 677 -4.24 6.27 -33.16
CA ILE A 677 -4.33 4.81 -33.15
C ILE A 677 -4.32 4.32 -34.60
N THR A 678 -3.49 3.33 -34.89
CA THR A 678 -3.42 2.71 -36.21
C THR A 678 -3.06 1.24 -36.11
N ASN A 679 -3.56 0.44 -37.05
CA ASN A 679 -3.19 -0.96 -37.22
C ASN A 679 -2.44 -1.11 -38.55
N GLY A 680 -1.46 -1.99 -38.63
CA GLY A 680 -0.72 -2.21 -39.87
C GLY A 680 0.41 -1.20 -40.14
N LEU A 681 1.02 -0.61 -39.10
CA LEU A 681 2.07 0.40 -39.19
C LEU A 681 3.34 -0.15 -39.87
N PHE A 682 3.81 -1.33 -39.47
CA PHE A 682 4.96 -2.02 -40.05
C PHE A 682 4.59 -3.39 -40.63
N ASP A 683 3.62 -4.10 -40.02
CA ASP A 683 3.10 -5.39 -40.47
C ASP A 683 1.58 -5.47 -40.27
N ALA A 684 0.86 -6.22 -41.11
CA ALA A 684 -0.61 -6.21 -41.17
C ALA A 684 -1.33 -6.64 -39.87
N GLY A 685 -0.61 -7.25 -38.92
CA GLY A 685 -1.14 -7.68 -37.61
C GLY A 685 -0.64 -6.85 -36.43
N ASP A 686 0.07 -5.73 -36.65
CA ASP A 686 0.51 -4.86 -35.57
C ASP A 686 -0.52 -3.77 -35.23
N GLY A 687 -0.42 -3.25 -34.00
CA GLY A 687 -1.18 -2.12 -33.50
C GLY A 687 -0.25 -1.09 -32.87
N ALA A 688 -0.46 0.19 -33.18
CA ALA A 688 0.32 1.29 -32.66
C ALA A 688 -0.59 2.40 -32.13
N MET A 689 -0.30 2.85 -30.91
CA MET A 689 -1.06 3.86 -30.19
C MET A 689 -0.10 4.93 -29.69
N LEU A 690 -0.48 6.19 -29.84
CA LEU A 690 0.29 7.35 -29.44
C LEU A 690 -0.64 8.37 -28.80
N LYS A 691 -0.18 8.97 -27.71
CA LYS A 691 -0.85 10.09 -27.06
C LYS A 691 0.17 11.13 -26.66
N PHE A 692 -0.09 12.36 -27.04
CA PHE A 692 0.73 13.51 -26.66
C PHE A 692 -0.16 14.61 -26.13
N SER A 693 0.21 15.23 -25.02
CA SER A 693 -0.54 16.34 -24.43
C SER A 693 0.37 17.42 -23.87
N TYR A 694 -0.12 18.66 -23.93
CA TYR A 694 0.39 19.82 -23.23
C TYR A 694 -0.64 20.29 -22.22
N PHE A 695 -0.20 20.58 -21.00
CA PHE A 695 -1.05 21.11 -19.94
C PHE A 695 -0.51 22.43 -19.39
N ASN A 696 -1.41 23.27 -18.91
CA ASN A 696 -1.09 24.51 -18.19
C ASN A 696 -2.16 24.77 -17.12
N TRP A 697 -1.76 24.70 -15.86
CA TRP A 697 -2.60 24.91 -14.69
C TRP A 697 -2.17 26.20 -13.99
N ASP A 698 -3.12 27.10 -13.75
CA ASP A 698 -2.97 28.32 -12.96
C ASP A 698 -3.96 28.23 -11.78
N VAL A 699 -3.42 27.99 -10.58
CA VAL A 699 -4.18 27.79 -9.35
C VAL A 699 -4.14 29.07 -8.53
N LYS A 700 -5.23 29.83 -8.54
CA LYS A 700 -5.38 31.04 -7.73
C LYS A 700 -5.71 30.72 -6.29
N ASN A 701 -5.35 31.65 -5.40
CA ASN A 701 -5.53 31.51 -3.96
C ASN A 701 -4.88 30.22 -3.43
N TYR A 702 -3.73 29.83 -3.98
CA TYR A 702 -3.09 28.57 -3.63
C TYR A 702 -2.75 28.53 -2.14
N VAL A 703 -3.16 27.48 -1.44
CA VAL A 703 -3.01 27.37 0.01
C VAL A 703 -1.64 26.82 0.35
N VAL A 704 -0.92 27.55 1.19
CA VAL A 704 0.45 27.26 1.63
C VAL A 704 0.61 27.50 3.12
N ARG A 705 1.76 27.11 3.67
CA ARG A 705 2.17 27.38 5.05
C ARG A 705 3.42 28.28 5.09
N GLU A 706 3.40 29.31 5.95
CA GLU A 706 4.59 30.13 6.23
C GLU A 706 4.56 30.69 7.66
N PHE A 707 5.72 31.14 8.14
CA PHE A 707 5.79 31.99 9.33
C PHE A 707 5.33 33.40 9.00
N ARG A 708 4.32 33.90 9.72
CA ARG A 708 3.82 35.26 9.59
C ARG A 708 4.02 36.04 10.90
N PRO A 709 4.23 37.37 10.82
CA PRO A 709 4.26 38.22 11.99
C PRO A 709 2.84 38.45 12.51
N PHE A 710 2.69 38.42 13.83
CA PHE A 710 1.47 38.70 14.56
C PHE A 710 1.76 39.79 15.60
N GLN A 711 0.79 40.69 15.81
CA GLN A 711 0.89 41.75 16.81
C GLN A 711 -0.11 41.49 17.94
N GLY A 712 0.37 41.47 19.18
CA GLY A 712 -0.45 41.32 20.38
C GLY A 712 0.27 41.88 21.61
N ASP A 713 -0.48 42.51 22.53
CA ASP A 713 0.05 43.09 23.78
C ASP A 713 1.26 44.02 23.63
N GLY A 714 1.37 44.73 22.50
CA GLY A 714 2.47 45.65 22.21
C GLY A 714 3.78 44.99 21.76
N TYR A 715 3.77 43.68 21.45
CA TYR A 715 4.92 42.94 20.91
C TYR A 715 4.57 42.27 19.57
N GLU A 716 5.56 42.21 18.68
CA GLU A 716 5.50 41.43 17.44
C GLU A 716 6.12 40.06 17.71
N TRP A 717 5.40 38.99 17.35
CA TRP A 717 5.88 37.62 17.43
C TRP A 717 5.57 36.90 16.12
N TYR A 718 6.32 35.83 15.79
CA TYR A 718 6.13 35.07 14.56
C TYR A 718 5.50 33.72 14.87
N GLY A 719 4.53 33.30 14.06
CA GLY A 719 3.90 31.99 14.15
C GLY A 719 3.63 31.37 12.79
N MET A 720 3.54 30.04 12.73
CA MET A 720 3.17 29.38 11.48
C MET A 720 1.67 29.49 11.26
N GLN A 721 1.27 29.87 10.05
CA GLN A 721 -0.12 29.95 9.64
C GLN A 721 -0.28 29.37 8.22
N VAL A 722 -1.41 28.73 7.99
CA VAL A 722 -1.86 28.33 6.64
C VAL A 722 -2.58 29.53 6.00
N TYR A 723 -2.20 29.92 4.78
CA TYR A 723 -2.74 31.10 4.11
C TYR A 723 -2.74 30.96 2.59
N ASN A 724 -3.49 31.81 1.89
CA ASN A 724 -3.51 31.83 0.42
C ASN A 724 -2.39 32.74 -0.14
N ILE A 725 -1.63 32.24 -1.10
CA ILE A 725 -0.80 33.07 -2.00
C ILE A 725 -1.58 33.41 -3.27
N ASP A 726 -1.09 34.38 -4.05
CA ASP A 726 -1.76 34.84 -5.29
C ASP A 726 -2.05 33.67 -6.25
N ARG A 727 -1.03 32.87 -6.59
CA ARG A 727 -1.21 31.65 -7.39
C ARG A 727 -0.01 30.70 -7.37
N ALA A 728 -0.24 29.47 -7.80
CA ALA A 728 0.79 28.52 -8.25
C ALA A 728 0.51 28.09 -9.70
N ARG A 729 1.56 27.94 -10.51
CA ARG A 729 1.45 27.57 -11.92
C ARG A 729 2.26 26.32 -12.24
N PHE A 730 1.68 25.42 -13.02
CA PHE A 730 2.32 24.17 -13.47
C PHE A 730 2.05 23.97 -14.97
N SER A 731 3.08 23.77 -15.77
CA SER A 731 2.92 23.44 -17.19
C SER A 731 3.95 22.43 -17.68
N GLY A 732 3.56 21.61 -18.65
CA GLY A 732 4.40 20.53 -19.12
C GLY A 732 3.84 19.77 -20.32
N LEU A 733 4.63 18.81 -20.76
CA LEU A 733 4.35 17.89 -21.86
C LEU A 733 4.28 16.46 -21.32
N GLU A 734 3.35 15.66 -21.85
CA GLU A 734 3.25 14.22 -21.58
C GLU A 734 3.17 13.45 -22.89
N LEU A 735 3.80 12.29 -22.93
CA LEU A 735 3.84 11.38 -24.06
C LEU A 735 3.61 9.96 -23.55
N SER A 736 2.65 9.25 -24.15
CA SER A 736 2.44 7.82 -24.00
C SER A 736 2.46 7.18 -25.37
N ALA A 737 3.13 6.05 -25.52
CA ALA A 737 3.12 5.27 -26.76
C ALA A 737 3.04 3.78 -26.42
N ARG A 738 2.30 3.03 -27.24
CA ARG A 738 2.19 1.58 -27.14
C ARG A 738 2.27 0.97 -28.52
N TYR A 739 3.03 -0.11 -28.65
CA TYR A 739 3.12 -0.90 -29.87
C TYR A 739 2.99 -2.38 -29.52
N GLU A 740 2.18 -3.09 -30.28
CA GLU A 740 1.92 -4.51 -30.11
C GLU A 740 2.05 -5.25 -31.44
N ASN A 741 2.72 -6.40 -31.43
CA ASN A 741 2.82 -7.26 -32.61
C ASN A 741 3.15 -8.70 -32.20
N ALA A 742 2.31 -9.68 -32.55
CA ALA A 742 2.59 -11.11 -32.36
C ALA A 742 3.11 -11.50 -30.96
N GLY A 743 2.48 -10.97 -29.90
CA GLY A 743 2.87 -11.23 -28.51
C GLY A 743 4.05 -10.40 -28.00
N PHE A 744 4.66 -9.55 -28.83
CA PHE A 744 5.56 -8.47 -28.41
C PHE A 744 4.74 -7.26 -27.96
N THR A 745 5.19 -6.60 -26.90
CA THR A 745 4.64 -5.31 -26.47
C THR A 745 5.79 -4.36 -26.12
N ALA A 746 5.72 -3.14 -26.63
CA ALA A 746 6.55 -2.02 -26.20
C ALA A 746 5.65 -0.88 -25.72
N ALA A 747 5.81 -0.47 -24.46
CA ALA A 747 5.09 0.66 -23.88
C ALA A 747 6.09 1.70 -23.40
N PHE A 748 5.92 2.94 -23.84
CA PHE A 748 6.78 4.07 -23.49
C PHE A 748 5.95 5.20 -22.87
N GLY A 749 6.45 5.76 -21.78
CA GLY A 749 5.86 6.90 -21.08
C GLY A 749 6.91 7.96 -20.79
N ALA A 750 6.55 9.23 -20.99
CA ALA A 750 7.44 10.36 -20.75
C ALA A 750 6.65 11.57 -20.24
N ASN A 751 7.22 12.34 -19.32
CA ASN A 751 6.76 13.69 -19.00
C ASN A 751 7.93 14.67 -18.91
N TYR A 752 7.65 15.94 -19.17
CA TYR A 752 8.61 17.04 -19.05
C TYR A 752 7.90 18.31 -18.55
N TYR A 753 8.35 18.89 -17.45
CA TYR A 753 7.82 20.16 -16.94
C TYR A 753 8.52 21.33 -17.62
N LEU A 754 7.73 22.25 -18.17
CA LEU A 754 8.21 23.45 -18.84
C LEU A 754 8.38 24.62 -17.86
N ASP A 755 7.45 24.74 -16.92
CA ASP A 755 7.42 25.82 -15.94
C ASP A 755 6.66 25.38 -14.69
N ILE A 756 7.25 25.65 -13.52
CA ILE A 756 6.58 25.55 -12.22
C ILE A 756 6.93 26.83 -11.46
N GLU A 757 5.92 27.55 -11.00
CA GLU A 757 6.09 28.87 -10.38
C GLU A 757 5.15 29.05 -9.19
N PHE A 758 5.65 29.67 -8.13
CA PHE A 758 4.85 30.07 -6.97
C PHE A 758 4.87 31.59 -6.83
N CYS A 759 3.68 32.20 -6.87
CA CYS A 759 3.49 33.64 -6.77
C CYS A 759 2.95 34.01 -5.38
N ARG A 760 3.80 34.55 -4.50
CA ARG A 760 3.36 35.06 -3.18
C ARG A 760 2.38 36.22 -3.32
N THR A 761 2.65 37.09 -4.29
CA THR A 761 1.79 38.20 -4.73
C THR A 761 1.81 38.25 -6.25
N ALA A 762 0.86 38.94 -6.88
CA ALA A 762 0.81 39.07 -8.34
C ALA A 762 2.11 39.59 -9.01
N ASN A 763 2.96 40.31 -8.27
CA ASN A 763 4.23 40.86 -8.76
C ASN A 763 5.48 40.12 -8.22
N ASN A 764 5.29 39.07 -7.42
CA ASN A 764 6.37 38.31 -6.80
C ASN A 764 6.16 36.83 -7.09
N CYS A 765 6.70 36.40 -8.21
CA CYS A 765 6.64 35.02 -8.68
C CYS A 765 8.06 34.51 -8.94
N ASP A 766 8.34 33.30 -8.47
CA ASP A 766 9.65 32.66 -8.61
C ASP A 766 9.46 31.17 -8.98
N SER A 767 10.33 30.67 -9.85
CA SER A 767 10.47 29.22 -10.12
C SER A 767 11.24 28.51 -9.00
N LYS A 768 10.75 28.68 -7.76
CA LYS A 768 11.31 28.10 -6.53
C LYS A 768 10.20 27.82 -5.53
N THR A 769 10.39 26.79 -4.71
CA THR A 769 9.44 26.48 -3.64
C THR A 769 9.48 27.52 -2.53
N LEU A 770 8.38 27.63 -1.77
CA LEU A 770 8.34 28.47 -0.59
C LEU A 770 9.04 27.76 0.58
N TYR A 771 9.97 28.46 1.23
CA TYR A 771 10.87 27.91 2.24
C TYR A 771 10.18 27.19 3.42
N GLY A 772 9.01 27.67 3.88
CA GLY A 772 8.27 27.09 5.00
C GLY A 772 7.12 26.15 4.61
N ASP A 773 6.92 25.96 3.30
CA ASP A 773 5.73 25.31 2.76
C ASP A 773 5.96 23.83 2.40
N TYR A 774 4.92 23.04 2.62
CA TYR A 774 4.92 21.60 2.35
C TYR A 774 5.17 21.24 0.89
N ALA A 775 4.86 22.13 -0.07
CA ALA A 775 5.15 21.91 -1.48
C ALA A 775 6.66 21.72 -1.77
N THR A 776 7.54 22.12 -0.85
CA THR A 776 9.00 21.92 -0.96
C THR A 776 9.39 20.50 -1.32
N ASN A 777 8.74 19.48 -0.76
CA ASN A 777 9.01 18.08 -1.10
C ASN A 777 7.92 17.47 -2.00
N GLN A 778 7.00 18.26 -2.55
CA GLN A 778 5.97 17.80 -3.49
C GLN A 778 6.31 18.13 -4.96
N ILE A 779 7.45 18.81 -5.20
CA ILE A 779 7.92 19.11 -6.56
C ILE A 779 8.45 17.86 -7.24
N PRO A 780 7.88 17.49 -8.40
CA PRO A 780 8.27 16.29 -9.14
C PRO A 780 9.62 16.48 -9.87
N PRO A 781 10.20 15.40 -10.41
CA PRO A 781 11.31 15.48 -11.34
C PRO A 781 10.94 16.29 -12.59
N GLU A 782 11.91 17.04 -13.14
CA GLU A 782 11.78 17.84 -14.36
C GLU A 782 11.34 16.97 -15.54
N TYR A 783 11.89 15.76 -15.65
CA TYR A 783 11.46 14.73 -16.59
C TYR A 783 11.57 13.34 -15.98
N MET A 784 10.66 12.48 -16.43
CA MET A 784 10.69 11.05 -16.16
C MET A 784 10.44 10.29 -17.45
N LEU A 785 11.16 9.18 -17.64
CA LEU A 785 11.04 8.32 -18.80
C LEU A 785 10.81 6.88 -18.32
N ASN A 786 9.93 6.15 -18.96
CA ASN A 786 9.68 4.75 -18.67
C ASN A 786 9.50 3.95 -19.96
N LEU A 787 10.21 2.83 -20.08
CA LEU A 787 10.09 1.91 -21.19
C LEU A 787 9.87 0.50 -20.65
N THR A 788 8.74 -0.11 -21.00
CA THR A 788 8.43 -1.51 -20.72
C THR A 788 8.44 -2.30 -22.02
N LEU A 789 9.18 -3.41 -22.04
CA LEU A 789 9.23 -4.35 -23.17
C LEU A 789 8.82 -5.74 -22.68
N SER A 790 8.01 -6.45 -23.45
CA SER A 790 7.64 -7.84 -23.16
C SER A 790 7.46 -8.67 -24.42
N GLN A 791 7.64 -9.98 -24.30
CA GLN A 791 7.45 -10.95 -25.38
C GLN A 791 6.88 -12.26 -24.83
N LYS A 792 5.86 -12.77 -25.51
CA LYS A 792 5.32 -14.11 -25.29
C LYS A 792 6.04 -15.15 -26.17
N PHE A 793 6.31 -16.31 -25.61
CA PHE A 793 6.97 -17.47 -26.22
C PHE A 793 6.20 -18.75 -25.88
N LEU A 794 6.51 -19.84 -26.60
CA LEU A 794 6.00 -21.19 -26.32
C LEU A 794 4.46 -21.24 -26.30
N ASP A 795 3.81 -20.72 -27.35
CA ASP A 795 2.34 -20.66 -27.45
C ASP A 795 1.71 -19.97 -26.22
N ASP A 796 2.24 -18.80 -25.85
CA ASP A 796 1.84 -17.98 -24.69
C ASP A 796 2.04 -18.64 -23.31
N ALA A 797 2.82 -19.72 -23.23
CA ALA A 797 3.17 -20.36 -21.97
C ALA A 797 4.27 -19.63 -21.21
N LEU A 798 5.18 -18.92 -21.89
CA LEU A 798 6.26 -18.15 -21.27
C LEU A 798 6.17 -16.68 -21.68
N THR A 799 6.07 -15.77 -20.70
CA THR A 799 6.23 -14.33 -20.92
C THR A 799 7.53 -13.86 -20.30
N LEU A 800 8.37 -13.17 -21.07
CA LEU A 800 9.57 -12.50 -20.57
C LEU A 800 9.41 -11.00 -20.79
N GLY A 801 9.84 -10.20 -19.83
CA GLY A 801 9.82 -8.75 -20.00
C GLY A 801 10.73 -8.01 -19.02
N GLY A 802 10.79 -6.70 -19.22
CA GLY A 802 11.51 -5.79 -18.34
C GLY A 802 11.06 -4.36 -18.50
N GLN A 803 11.36 -3.56 -17.48
CA GLN A 803 11.08 -2.13 -17.41
C GLN A 803 12.36 -1.37 -17.10
N VAL A 804 12.55 -0.26 -17.80
CA VAL A 804 13.61 0.71 -17.51
C VAL A 804 12.95 2.04 -17.19
N SER A 805 13.18 2.53 -15.97
CA SER A 805 12.69 3.84 -15.51
C SER A 805 13.86 4.78 -15.29
N TYR A 806 13.76 6.02 -15.77
CA TYR A 806 14.74 7.08 -15.52
C TYR A 806 14.06 8.25 -14.83
N ILE A 807 14.64 8.69 -13.71
CA ILE A 807 14.18 9.82 -12.91
C ILE A 807 15.20 10.96 -13.02
N GLY A 808 14.73 12.10 -13.53
CA GLY A 808 15.55 13.31 -13.68
C GLY A 808 15.75 14.10 -12.38
N PRO A 809 16.45 15.26 -12.46
CA PRO A 809 16.58 16.18 -11.34
C PRO A 809 15.22 16.81 -11.00
N ARG A 810 15.11 17.43 -9.82
CA ARG A 810 13.92 18.19 -9.41
C ARG A 810 13.61 19.33 -10.39
N ALA A 811 12.34 19.52 -10.74
CA ALA A 811 11.90 20.52 -11.73
C ALA A 811 12.28 21.97 -11.38
N ILE A 812 12.20 22.33 -10.09
CA ILE A 812 12.59 23.65 -9.60
C ILE A 812 13.36 23.57 -8.29
N GLY A 813 14.12 24.63 -7.98
CA GLY A 813 14.92 24.72 -6.76
C GLY A 813 14.12 25.11 -5.51
N HIS A 814 14.81 25.17 -4.38
CA HIS A 814 14.26 25.66 -3.12
C HIS A 814 14.45 27.18 -3.00
N GLY A 815 13.43 27.90 -2.48
CA GLY A 815 13.55 29.31 -2.10
C GLY A 815 14.65 29.59 -1.06
N GLN A 816 15.08 30.85 -0.95
CA GLN A 816 16.09 31.25 0.05
C GLN A 816 15.44 31.63 1.39
N VAL A 817 16.19 31.44 2.47
CA VAL A 817 15.79 31.87 3.82
C VAL A 817 15.77 33.40 3.88
N THR A 818 14.60 34.01 3.93
CA THR A 818 14.47 35.47 3.98
C THR A 818 14.46 36.04 5.40
N ALA A 819 14.52 35.21 6.44
CA ALA A 819 14.56 35.64 7.84
C ALA A 819 15.74 34.99 8.59
N GLN A 820 16.77 35.79 8.92
CA GLN A 820 17.82 35.37 9.87
C GLN A 820 17.19 35.09 11.24
N GLY A 821 17.33 33.86 11.75
CA GLY A 821 16.91 33.48 13.11
C GLY A 821 15.76 32.46 13.19
N ALA A 822 15.08 32.13 12.09
CA ALA A 822 14.17 30.99 12.02
C ALA A 822 14.90 29.77 11.44
N ALA A 823 14.88 28.63 12.14
CA ALA A 823 15.48 27.39 11.66
C ALA A 823 14.83 26.92 10.33
N GLN A 824 15.59 26.21 9.50
CA GLN A 824 15.05 25.48 8.35
C GLN A 824 14.17 24.33 8.86
N PHE A 825 12.87 24.56 8.95
CA PHE A 825 11.91 23.59 9.50
C PHE A 825 11.58 22.46 8.50
N ILE A 826 11.62 22.74 7.19
CA ILE A 826 11.54 21.72 6.14
C ILE A 826 12.93 21.52 5.54
N SER A 827 13.45 20.31 5.69
CA SER A 827 14.64 19.87 4.98
C SER A 827 14.24 19.43 3.57
N GLN A 828 14.91 20.00 2.56
CA GLN A 828 14.75 19.52 1.20
C GLN A 828 15.36 18.12 1.10
N ILE A 829 14.56 17.14 0.70
CA ILE A 829 15.09 15.81 0.42
C ILE A 829 15.80 15.86 -0.93
N ASN A 830 17.09 15.51 -0.92
CA ASN A 830 17.94 15.52 -2.09
C ASN A 830 17.97 14.14 -2.74
N TRP A 831 17.94 14.10 -4.07
CA TRP A 831 18.19 12.89 -4.85
C TRP A 831 19.07 13.25 -6.05
N ASP A 832 19.91 12.30 -6.46
CA ASP A 832 20.62 12.35 -7.73
C ASP A 832 19.75 11.70 -8.82
N PRO A 833 19.82 12.11 -10.09
CA PRO A 833 19.16 11.39 -11.18
C PRO A 833 19.63 9.94 -11.27
N TYR A 834 18.70 9.00 -11.47
CA TYR A 834 18.98 7.56 -11.46
C TYR A 834 18.16 6.80 -12.50
N PHE A 835 18.62 5.58 -12.81
CA PHE A 835 17.89 4.61 -13.62
C PHE A 835 17.64 3.34 -12.82
N LEU A 836 16.47 2.75 -12.99
CA LEU A 836 16.12 1.44 -12.44
C LEU A 836 15.84 0.47 -13.58
N VAL A 837 16.28 -0.77 -13.42
CA VAL A 837 16.07 -1.85 -14.38
C VAL A 837 15.39 -3.00 -13.65
N ASP A 838 14.15 -3.28 -14.04
CA ASP A 838 13.34 -4.37 -13.48
C ASP A 838 13.12 -5.42 -14.56
N VAL A 839 13.17 -6.70 -14.20
CA VAL A 839 12.96 -7.82 -15.13
C VAL A 839 12.02 -8.85 -14.53
N TYR A 840 11.23 -9.50 -15.37
CA TYR A 840 10.29 -10.52 -14.93
C TYR A 840 10.16 -11.67 -15.94
N ALA A 841 9.75 -12.83 -15.43
CA ALA A 841 9.41 -14.01 -16.19
C ALA A 841 8.16 -14.67 -15.58
N GLU A 842 7.20 -15.03 -16.43
CA GLU A 842 5.98 -15.72 -16.06
C GLU A 842 5.86 -17.00 -16.89
N TYR A 843 5.67 -18.14 -16.22
CA TYR A 843 5.55 -19.43 -16.88
C TYR A 843 4.26 -20.14 -16.46
N LYS A 844 3.35 -20.34 -17.42
CA LYS A 844 2.13 -21.12 -17.26
C LYS A 844 2.51 -22.61 -17.29
N ILE A 845 2.64 -23.21 -16.11
CA ILE A 845 2.95 -24.64 -15.96
C ILE A 845 1.82 -25.49 -16.55
N ASN A 846 0.58 -25.06 -16.33
CA ASN A 846 -0.63 -25.61 -16.93
C ASN A 846 -1.74 -24.52 -16.91
N PRO A 847 -2.94 -24.77 -17.47
CA PRO A 847 -4.00 -23.75 -17.54
C PRO A 847 -4.48 -23.18 -16.20
N ASN A 848 -4.14 -23.82 -15.08
CA ASN A 848 -4.60 -23.48 -13.74
C ASN A 848 -3.45 -23.10 -12.80
N LEU A 849 -2.19 -23.11 -13.27
CA LEU A 849 -1.01 -22.88 -12.42
C LEU A 849 0.05 -22.08 -13.17
N THR A 850 0.39 -20.92 -12.64
CA THR A 850 1.41 -20.01 -13.16
C THR A 850 2.49 -19.77 -12.11
N ALA A 851 3.75 -19.92 -12.51
CA ALA A 851 4.90 -19.50 -11.72
C ALA A 851 5.41 -18.15 -12.22
N SER A 852 5.80 -17.26 -11.31
CA SER A 852 6.37 -15.95 -11.63
C SER A 852 7.69 -15.74 -10.90
N ILE A 853 8.62 -15.06 -11.58
CA ILE A 853 9.88 -14.57 -11.02
C ILE A 853 10.00 -13.10 -11.41
N ARG A 854 10.39 -12.25 -10.47
CA ARG A 854 10.72 -10.84 -10.71
C ARG A 854 12.00 -10.46 -10.00
N ILE A 855 12.78 -9.62 -10.65
CA ILE A 855 13.95 -8.97 -10.06
C ILE A 855 13.77 -7.47 -10.24
N GLU A 856 13.63 -6.76 -9.13
CA GLU A 856 13.56 -5.30 -9.11
C GLU A 856 14.94 -4.72 -8.79
N ASN A 857 15.23 -3.55 -9.35
CA ASN A 857 16.50 -2.85 -9.23
C ASN A 857 17.69 -3.79 -9.53
N LEU A 858 17.68 -4.43 -10.71
CA LEU A 858 18.65 -5.45 -11.13
C LEU A 858 20.12 -4.96 -11.01
N THR A 859 20.35 -3.67 -11.26
CA THR A 859 21.67 -3.02 -11.16
C THR A 859 22.08 -2.67 -9.72
N ASP A 860 21.20 -2.88 -8.75
CA ASP A 860 21.45 -2.61 -7.32
C ASP A 860 21.85 -1.15 -7.08
N GLU A 861 21.14 -0.23 -7.74
CA GLU A 861 21.30 1.21 -7.62
C GLU A 861 20.86 1.69 -6.24
N TYR A 862 21.62 2.61 -5.65
CA TYR A 862 21.32 3.32 -4.42
C TYR A 862 20.66 4.65 -4.81
N TYR A 863 19.38 4.80 -4.50
CA TYR A 863 18.59 5.97 -4.88
C TYR A 863 17.72 6.45 -3.73
N VAL A 864 17.25 7.68 -3.84
CA VAL A 864 16.25 8.28 -2.95
C VAL A 864 15.04 8.62 -3.80
N ASP A 865 13.86 8.14 -3.41
CA ASP A 865 12.63 8.42 -4.15
C ASP A 865 12.33 9.94 -4.15
N PRO A 866 11.99 10.53 -5.31
CA PRO A 866 11.34 11.84 -5.34
C PRO A 866 10.08 11.84 -4.49
N LEU A 867 9.67 13.02 -4.04
CA LEU A 867 8.48 13.19 -3.20
C LEU A 867 8.53 12.50 -1.82
N SER A 868 9.70 12.00 -1.43
CA SER A 868 9.95 11.53 -0.07
C SER A 868 9.96 12.72 0.91
N LEU A 869 9.49 12.48 2.13
CA LEU A 869 9.65 13.40 3.26
C LEU A 869 10.84 13.04 4.14
N VAL A 870 11.51 11.91 3.89
CA VAL A 870 12.55 11.34 4.75
C VAL A 870 13.85 11.07 3.98
N ASN A 871 14.99 11.25 4.64
CA ASN A 871 16.30 10.89 4.08
C ASN A 871 16.55 9.37 4.23
N GLN A 872 15.74 8.56 3.55
CA GLN A 872 15.88 7.10 3.47
C GLN A 872 16.07 6.69 2.01
N PRO A 873 17.02 5.79 1.71
CA PRO A 873 17.18 5.26 0.35
C PRO A 873 16.07 4.25 0.04
N GLY A 874 15.74 4.08 -1.24
CA GLY A 874 14.87 3.02 -1.71
C GLY A 874 15.54 1.63 -1.67
N PRO A 875 14.76 0.56 -1.89
CA PRO A 875 15.29 -0.80 -1.87
C PRO A 875 16.36 -1.05 -2.95
N GLY A 876 17.41 -1.76 -2.55
CA GLY A 876 18.36 -2.39 -3.46
C GLY A 876 17.72 -3.54 -4.26
N ARG A 877 18.55 -4.29 -4.97
CA ARG A 877 18.13 -5.44 -5.78
C ARG A 877 17.27 -6.44 -4.99
N THR A 878 16.05 -6.68 -5.45
CA THR A 878 15.12 -7.55 -4.73
C THR A 878 14.59 -8.64 -5.66
N PHE A 879 14.72 -9.89 -5.24
CA PHE A 879 14.17 -11.04 -5.97
C PHE A 879 12.84 -11.46 -5.34
N TYR A 880 11.86 -11.68 -6.20
CA TYR A 880 10.55 -12.23 -5.87
C TYR A 880 10.32 -13.51 -6.67
N ALA A 881 9.71 -14.50 -6.04
CA ALA A 881 9.18 -15.67 -6.74
C ALA A 881 7.84 -16.06 -6.15
N GLY A 882 6.89 -16.40 -7.03
CA GLY A 882 5.53 -16.70 -6.64
C GLY A 882 4.89 -17.80 -7.48
N LEU A 883 3.80 -18.33 -6.92
CA LEU A 883 2.92 -19.30 -7.55
C LEU A 883 1.49 -18.78 -7.46
N THR A 884 0.78 -18.80 -8.58
CA THR A 884 -0.65 -18.47 -8.65
C THR A 884 -1.40 -19.66 -9.21
N GLY A 885 -2.32 -20.21 -8.41
CA GLY A 885 -3.26 -21.24 -8.80
C GLY A 885 -4.64 -20.65 -9.04
N THR A 886 -5.26 -20.99 -10.17
CA THR A 886 -6.64 -20.60 -10.51
C THR A 886 -7.46 -21.84 -10.80
N PHE A 887 -8.57 -22.02 -10.09
CA PHE A 887 -9.43 -23.20 -10.15
C PHE A 887 -10.87 -22.77 -10.43
N GLY A 888 -11.69 -23.69 -10.96
CA GLY A 888 -13.07 -23.42 -11.34
C GLY A 888 -13.28 -23.43 -12.86
N GLY A 889 -14.54 -23.56 -13.23
CA GLY A 889 -14.97 -23.67 -14.61
C GLY A 889 -15.71 -24.96 -14.92
N ASP A 890 -15.11 -25.78 -15.79
CA ASP A 890 -15.61 -27.02 -16.40
C ASP A 890 -16.11 -28.11 -15.41
N GLN A 891 -16.02 -27.85 -14.10
CA GLN A 891 -16.43 -28.72 -13.00
C GLN A 891 -17.76 -28.21 -12.42
N PRO A 892 -18.81 -29.06 -12.33
CA PRO A 892 -20.10 -28.69 -11.74
C PRO A 892 -19.93 -27.94 -10.41
N MET A 893 -20.71 -26.89 -10.16
CA MET A 893 -20.65 -26.19 -8.89
C MET A 893 -20.84 -27.19 -7.73
N PRO A 894 -20.06 -27.11 -6.64
CA PRO A 894 -20.47 -27.67 -5.35
C PRO A 894 -21.93 -27.29 -5.07
N THR A 895 -22.87 -28.23 -5.09
CA THR A 895 -24.17 -27.98 -4.47
C THR A 895 -23.89 -27.78 -2.97
N LEU A 896 -24.01 -26.54 -2.49
CA LEU A 896 -23.79 -26.17 -1.08
C LEU A 896 -24.70 -26.96 -0.11
N MET A 897 -25.79 -27.55 -0.62
CA MET A 897 -26.59 -28.58 0.03
C MET A 897 -27.16 -29.55 -1.03
N PRO A 898 -26.87 -30.86 -1.00
CA PRO A 898 -27.57 -31.84 -1.81
C PRO A 898 -28.77 -32.42 -1.09
N PRO A 899 -29.71 -33.05 -1.82
CA PRO A 899 -30.69 -33.93 -1.23
C PRO A 899 -30.00 -35.08 -0.49
N LEU A 900 -30.56 -35.46 0.66
CA LEU A 900 -30.17 -36.66 1.41
C LEU A 900 -30.21 -37.88 0.47
N ARG A 901 -29.02 -38.45 0.21
CA ARG A 901 -28.69 -39.72 -0.46
C ARG A 901 -29.79 -40.42 -1.27
N SER A 902 -29.53 -40.67 -2.55
CA SER A 902 -29.96 -41.92 -3.18
C SER A 902 -28.82 -42.94 -3.08
N GLN A 903 -29.18 -44.16 -2.69
CA GLN A 903 -28.23 -45.27 -2.53
C GLN A 903 -27.76 -45.79 -3.89
N GLY A 904 -26.44 -45.93 -4.06
CA GLY A 904 -25.88 -46.75 -5.13
C GLY A 904 -24.39 -46.49 -5.38
N ASN A 905 -23.53 -47.31 -4.75
CA ASN A 905 -22.07 -47.34 -4.79
C ASN A 905 -21.36 -46.30 -3.89
N GLY A 906 -20.53 -46.79 -2.97
CA GLY A 906 -19.89 -45.99 -1.93
C GLY A 906 -19.01 -44.85 -2.44
N VAL A 907 -18.80 -43.84 -1.59
CA VAL A 907 -18.05 -42.61 -1.90
C VAL A 907 -16.58 -42.95 -2.20
N ASP A 908 -16.11 -42.55 -3.38
CA ASP A 908 -14.68 -42.55 -3.71
C ASP A 908 -14.04 -41.33 -3.05
N TRP A 909 -13.00 -41.54 -2.26
CA TRP A 909 -12.25 -40.49 -1.58
C TRP A 909 -11.06 -39.98 -2.41
N THR A 910 -10.79 -40.55 -3.58
CA THR A 910 -9.66 -40.16 -4.45
C THR A 910 -9.84 -38.77 -5.04
N GLY A 911 -8.94 -37.84 -4.77
CA GLY A 911 -8.98 -36.48 -5.33
C GLY A 911 -8.33 -35.42 -4.44
N LEU A 912 -8.14 -34.23 -5.02
CA LEU A 912 -7.77 -33.02 -4.29
C LEU A 912 -8.97 -32.54 -3.47
N TYR A 913 -8.73 -31.99 -2.29
CA TYR A 913 -9.76 -31.35 -1.50
C TYR A 913 -9.21 -30.11 -0.79
N ALA A 914 -10.08 -29.13 -0.53
CA ALA A 914 -9.80 -27.96 0.28
C ALA A 914 -10.99 -27.65 1.18
N GLY A 915 -10.74 -27.01 2.32
CA GLY A 915 -11.76 -26.78 3.32
C GLY A 915 -11.37 -25.76 4.36
N VAL A 916 -12.32 -25.49 5.25
CA VAL A 916 -12.14 -24.63 6.42
C VAL A 916 -12.35 -25.46 7.68
N HIS A 917 -11.74 -25.04 8.79
CA HIS A 917 -11.97 -25.65 10.09
C HIS A 917 -12.07 -24.61 11.19
N ALA A 918 -12.81 -24.97 12.23
CA ALA A 918 -12.83 -24.28 13.51
C ALA A 918 -12.70 -25.33 14.61
N GLY A 919 -12.12 -24.95 15.73
CA GLY A 919 -11.82 -25.92 16.76
C GLY A 919 -11.31 -25.30 18.03
N GLY A 920 -10.79 -26.17 18.87
CA GLY A 920 -10.05 -25.75 20.02
C GLY A 920 -8.77 -26.52 20.26
N THR A 921 -7.84 -25.88 20.94
CA THR A 921 -6.54 -26.44 21.25
C THR A 921 -6.18 -26.15 22.69
N LEU A 922 -5.73 -27.17 23.41
CA LEU A 922 -5.20 -27.07 24.76
C LEU A 922 -3.69 -27.22 24.66
N ALA A 923 -2.96 -26.21 25.10
CA ALA A 923 -1.50 -26.24 25.08
C ALA A 923 -0.94 -26.23 26.50
N HIS A 924 0.11 -27.00 26.71
CA HIS A 924 0.90 -27.00 27.94
C HIS A 924 2.35 -26.67 27.60
N VAL A 925 2.93 -25.75 28.36
CA VAL A 925 4.33 -25.31 28.22
C VAL A 925 5.07 -25.75 29.48
N ASP A 926 6.10 -26.58 29.27
CA ASP A 926 7.01 -27.04 30.30
C ASP A 926 8.43 -26.55 29.95
N GLY A 927 9.07 -25.83 30.86
CA GLY A 927 10.36 -25.24 30.59
C GLY A 927 11.22 -24.96 31.81
N THR A 928 12.51 -24.83 31.56
CA THR A 928 13.52 -24.48 32.56
C THR A 928 14.22 -23.19 32.18
N THR A 929 14.36 -22.29 33.15
CA THR A 929 15.04 -21.00 32.93
C THR A 929 16.38 -20.99 33.65
N THR A 930 17.43 -20.61 32.92
CA THR A 930 18.80 -20.43 33.42
C THR A 930 19.28 -19.02 33.16
N THR A 931 20.40 -18.62 33.75
CA THR A 931 21.14 -17.43 33.28
C THR A 931 21.87 -17.76 31.97
N LEU A 932 22.25 -16.77 31.16
CA LEU A 932 22.85 -17.05 29.84
C LEU A 932 24.19 -17.82 29.86
N ASN A 933 24.87 -17.84 31.01
CA ASN A 933 26.08 -18.66 31.19
C ASN A 933 25.77 -20.12 31.62
N GLY A 934 24.50 -20.52 31.61
CA GLY A 934 24.02 -21.85 32.00
C GLY A 934 23.86 -22.06 33.51
N THR A 935 24.07 -21.03 34.35
CA THR A 935 23.91 -21.17 35.81
C THR A 935 22.44 -21.10 36.20
N GLN A 936 21.96 -22.10 36.95
CA GLN A 936 20.64 -22.08 37.57
C GLN A 936 20.77 -21.51 38.99
N ASN A 937 20.32 -20.27 39.19
CA ASN A 937 20.24 -19.62 40.51
C ASN A 937 18.78 -19.52 40.97
N ALA A 938 18.57 -19.21 42.24
CA ALA A 938 17.22 -19.16 42.83
C ALA A 938 16.26 -18.20 42.08
N ILE A 939 16.81 -17.16 41.46
CA ILE A 939 16.10 -16.13 40.69
C ILE A 939 15.68 -16.64 39.31
N ALA A 940 16.56 -17.35 38.59
CA ALA A 940 16.23 -17.95 37.30
C ALA A 940 15.30 -19.15 37.46
N ALA A 941 15.42 -19.91 38.56
CA ALA A 941 14.56 -21.05 38.84
C ALA A 941 13.08 -20.66 38.99
N THR A 942 12.76 -19.50 39.58
CA THR A 942 11.38 -19.01 39.73
C THR A 942 10.74 -18.55 38.42
N GLU A 943 11.53 -18.38 37.36
CA GLU A 943 11.08 -18.02 36.01
C GLU A 943 10.83 -19.24 35.10
N SER A 944 10.97 -20.47 35.62
CA SER A 944 10.75 -21.70 34.84
C SER A 944 9.26 -21.89 34.56
N ALA A 945 8.91 -22.23 33.31
CA ALA A 945 7.53 -22.41 32.88
C ALA A 945 6.98 -23.77 33.30
N ASN A 946 5.78 -23.76 33.90
CA ASN A 946 4.90 -24.91 33.98
C ASN A 946 3.47 -24.37 33.98
N LEU A 947 2.91 -24.19 32.79
CA LEU A 947 1.60 -23.58 32.65
C LEU A 947 0.81 -24.12 31.46
N GLY A 948 -0.51 -24.18 31.62
CA GLY A 948 -1.43 -24.35 30.51
C GLY A 948 -1.74 -23.00 29.87
N LEU A 949 -1.70 -22.92 28.54
CA LEU A 949 -2.19 -21.75 27.82
C LEU A 949 -3.73 -21.73 27.86
N ARG A 950 -4.28 -20.53 27.96
CA ARG A 950 -5.71 -20.21 27.97
C ARG A 950 -6.15 -19.77 26.58
N ASP A 951 -7.46 -19.57 26.42
CA ASP A 951 -8.12 -19.19 25.16
C ASP A 951 -7.90 -20.25 24.07
N ASN A 952 -8.69 -21.31 24.21
CA ASN A 952 -8.50 -22.57 23.53
C ASN A 952 -9.16 -22.61 22.15
N TYR A 953 -9.38 -21.50 21.45
CA TYR A 953 -10.06 -21.51 20.15
C TYR A 953 -9.08 -21.31 18.98
N LEU A 954 -9.41 -21.89 17.84
CA LEU A 954 -8.68 -21.76 16.60
C LEU A 954 -9.62 -21.81 15.40
N TRP A 955 -9.21 -21.21 14.29
CA TRP A 955 -9.86 -21.36 13.00
C TRP A 955 -8.82 -21.33 11.89
N GLY A 956 -9.15 -21.88 10.73
CA GLY A 956 -8.18 -22.00 9.67
C GLY A 956 -8.68 -22.65 8.39
N VAL A 957 -7.72 -22.92 7.52
CA VAL A 957 -7.92 -23.56 6.22
C VAL A 957 -7.11 -24.84 6.16
N GLN A 958 -7.59 -25.79 5.35
CA GLN A 958 -6.93 -27.07 5.13
C GLN A 958 -7.08 -27.48 3.67
N GLY A 959 -6.11 -28.24 3.18
CA GLY A 959 -6.16 -28.80 1.83
C GLY A 959 -5.30 -30.04 1.72
N GLY A 960 -5.70 -30.97 0.86
CA GLY A 960 -5.03 -32.25 0.76
C GLY A 960 -5.36 -33.01 -0.51
N PHE A 961 -4.72 -34.15 -0.65
CA PHE A 961 -5.01 -35.11 -1.71
C PHE A 961 -5.16 -36.49 -1.10
N ASN A 962 -6.21 -37.20 -1.48
CA ASN A 962 -6.47 -38.58 -1.09
C ASN A 962 -6.41 -39.49 -2.33
N TYR A 963 -6.02 -40.74 -2.12
CA TYR A 963 -5.97 -41.80 -3.11
C TYR A 963 -6.53 -43.09 -2.51
N GLN A 964 -7.66 -43.55 -3.04
CA GLN A 964 -8.36 -44.74 -2.57
C GLN A 964 -8.01 -45.96 -3.44
N LEU A 965 -7.62 -47.06 -2.78
CA LEU A 965 -7.38 -48.35 -3.41
C LEU A 965 -8.68 -49.13 -3.60
N ALA A 966 -8.66 -50.11 -4.51
CA ALA A 966 -9.80 -51.00 -4.77
C ALA A 966 -10.27 -51.79 -3.52
N ASN A 967 -9.38 -52.02 -2.55
CA ASN A 967 -9.68 -52.63 -1.26
C ASN A 967 -10.11 -51.62 -0.17
N ARG A 968 -10.46 -50.38 -0.57
CA ARG A 968 -10.98 -49.27 0.26
C ARG A 968 -10.03 -48.66 1.29
N TRP A 969 -8.75 -49.01 1.23
CA TRP A 969 -7.72 -48.24 1.93
C TRP A 969 -7.48 -46.92 1.21
N VAL A 970 -7.45 -45.83 1.96
CA VAL A 970 -7.20 -44.48 1.46
C VAL A 970 -5.87 -43.98 2.03
N PHE A 971 -5.01 -43.50 1.14
CA PHE A 971 -3.74 -42.85 1.48
C PHE A 971 -3.81 -41.40 1.02
N GLY A 972 -3.35 -40.46 1.82
CA GLY A 972 -3.39 -39.05 1.47
C GLY A 972 -2.34 -38.21 2.14
N MET A 973 -2.32 -36.94 1.77
CA MET A 973 -1.55 -35.89 2.42
C MET A 973 -2.47 -34.69 2.67
N GLU A 974 -2.31 -34.02 3.80
CA GLU A 974 -3.07 -32.84 4.16
C GLU A 974 -2.12 -31.79 4.74
N ALA A 975 -2.24 -30.55 4.26
CA ALA A 975 -1.68 -29.38 4.89
C ALA A 975 -2.81 -28.55 5.51
N ASP A 976 -2.58 -28.00 6.69
CA ASP A 976 -3.52 -27.06 7.30
C ASP A 976 -2.78 -25.90 7.96
N PHE A 977 -3.42 -24.74 7.97
CA PHE A 977 -2.97 -23.53 8.64
C PHE A 977 -4.09 -23.04 9.55
N SER A 978 -3.74 -22.73 10.80
CA SER A 978 -4.67 -22.30 11.84
C SER A 978 -4.15 -21.02 12.50
N ASN A 979 -5.02 -20.03 12.61
CA ASN A 979 -4.81 -18.88 13.49
C ASN A 979 -5.31 -19.26 14.90
N THR A 980 -4.54 -18.89 15.92
CA THR A 980 -4.78 -19.29 17.32
C THR A 980 -4.74 -18.08 18.24
N SER A 981 -5.44 -18.17 19.38
CA SER A 981 -5.40 -17.14 20.42
C SER A 981 -4.81 -17.66 21.73
N LEU A 982 -3.91 -18.63 21.63
CA LEU A 982 -3.32 -19.29 22.80
C LEU A 982 -2.42 -18.33 23.55
N THR A 983 -2.77 -18.02 24.80
CA THR A 983 -1.99 -17.12 25.65
C THR A 983 -1.80 -17.66 27.06
N GLY A 984 -0.68 -17.36 27.70
CA GLY A 984 -0.43 -17.69 29.11
C GLY A 984 0.69 -16.86 29.68
N SER A 985 0.81 -16.78 31.02
CA SER A 985 1.92 -16.08 31.65
C SER A 985 2.50 -16.83 32.85
N GLN A 986 3.83 -16.77 32.99
CA GLN A 986 4.59 -17.27 34.12
C GLN A 986 5.13 -16.09 34.93
N LYS A 987 4.73 -16.01 36.20
CA LYS A 987 5.16 -14.95 37.12
C LYS A 987 6.31 -15.43 37.99
N ALA A 988 7.34 -14.59 38.12
CA ALA A 988 8.43 -14.77 39.07
C ALA A 988 8.39 -13.65 40.11
N VAL A 989 8.41 -14.04 41.38
CA VAL A 989 8.48 -13.11 42.52
C VAL A 989 9.93 -12.84 42.91
N ALA A 990 10.17 -11.64 43.46
CA ALA A 990 11.45 -11.21 43.98
C ALA A 990 11.93 -12.12 45.11
N THR A 991 13.25 -12.36 45.16
CA THR A 991 13.89 -13.17 46.22
C THR A 991 14.85 -12.35 47.10
N GLU A 992 14.91 -11.03 46.88
CA GLU A 992 15.86 -10.12 47.53
C GLU A 992 15.17 -9.22 48.57
N GLY A 993 15.77 -9.09 49.75
CA GLY A 993 15.39 -8.09 50.77
C GLY A 993 13.94 -8.18 51.27
N SER A 994 13.38 -7.04 51.63
CA SER A 994 11.98 -6.87 52.08
C SER A 994 10.95 -7.23 51.00
N LEU A 995 11.32 -7.11 49.72
CA LEU A 995 10.49 -7.45 48.57
C LEU A 995 10.17 -8.95 48.47
N ALA A 996 11.09 -9.80 48.93
CA ALA A 996 10.88 -11.24 49.01
C ALA A 996 9.76 -11.61 49.99
N ALA A 997 9.69 -10.92 51.13
CA ALA A 997 8.64 -11.14 52.13
C ALA A 997 7.24 -10.69 51.66
N ASN A 998 7.19 -9.72 50.74
CA ASN A 998 5.95 -9.17 50.19
C ASN A 998 5.48 -9.86 48.91
N GLY A 999 6.24 -10.81 48.37
CA GLY A 999 5.92 -11.48 47.11
C GLY A 999 5.86 -10.52 45.91
N ALA A 1000 6.68 -9.46 45.91
CA ALA A 1000 6.67 -8.46 44.84
C ALA A 1000 7.14 -9.07 43.51
N LEU A 1001 6.60 -8.60 42.38
CA LEU A 1001 6.95 -9.12 41.06
C LEU A 1001 8.39 -8.77 40.70
N GLN A 1002 9.13 -9.75 40.17
CA GLN A 1002 10.46 -9.57 39.59
C GLN A 1002 10.41 -9.66 38.07
N ALA A 1003 9.66 -10.62 37.54
CA ALA A 1003 9.46 -10.78 36.11
C ALA A 1003 8.13 -11.47 35.82
N GLU A 1004 7.56 -11.19 34.65
CA GLU A 1004 6.42 -11.92 34.11
C GLU A 1004 6.71 -12.25 32.65
N THR A 1005 6.66 -13.53 32.30
CA THR A 1005 6.89 -13.99 30.92
C THR A 1005 5.58 -14.43 30.33
N HIS A 1006 5.13 -13.74 29.28
CA HIS A 1006 3.94 -14.06 28.50
C HIS A 1006 4.33 -14.96 27.33
N TYR A 1007 3.57 -16.03 27.14
CA TYR A 1007 3.71 -17.04 26.09
C TYR A 1007 2.50 -16.91 25.17
N GLN A 1008 2.73 -16.76 23.87
CA GLN A 1008 1.68 -16.65 22.86
C GLN A 1008 2.00 -17.55 21.68
N ILE A 1009 1.01 -18.30 21.20
CA ILE A 1009 1.09 -19.02 19.93
C ILE A 1009 -0.01 -18.43 19.06
N ASP A 1010 0.40 -17.70 18.03
CA ASP A 1010 -0.52 -16.93 17.17
C ASP A 1010 -0.88 -17.73 15.91
N GLN A 1011 0.04 -18.57 15.42
CA GLN A 1011 -0.14 -19.31 14.18
C GLN A 1011 0.40 -20.73 14.32
N MET A 1012 -0.34 -21.68 13.74
CA MET A 1012 0.05 -23.08 13.65
C MET A 1012 -0.18 -23.59 12.23
N ALA A 1013 0.73 -24.44 11.74
CA ALA A 1013 0.55 -25.17 10.50
C ALA A 1013 0.92 -26.64 10.69
N THR A 1014 0.28 -27.54 9.95
CA THR A 1014 0.71 -28.94 9.88
C THR A 1014 0.77 -29.43 8.45
N LEU A 1015 1.67 -30.40 8.22
CA LEU A 1015 1.74 -31.18 6.99
C LEU A 1015 1.77 -32.65 7.38
N ARG A 1016 0.70 -33.37 7.04
CA ARG A 1016 0.41 -34.70 7.57
C ARG A 1016 0.17 -35.69 6.45
N GLY A 1017 0.79 -36.86 6.56
CA GLY A 1017 0.34 -38.04 5.83
C GLY A 1017 -0.92 -38.60 6.49
N ARG A 1018 -1.84 -39.14 5.69
CA ARG A 1018 -3.13 -39.67 6.10
C ARG A 1018 -3.26 -41.11 5.61
N ILE A 1019 -3.70 -42.01 6.48
CA ILE A 1019 -4.03 -43.39 6.13
C ILE A 1019 -5.31 -43.80 6.82
N GLY A 1020 -6.22 -44.46 6.10
CA GLY A 1020 -7.45 -44.92 6.71
C GLY A 1020 -8.27 -45.84 5.82
N TYR A 1021 -9.50 -46.10 6.26
CA TYR A 1021 -10.41 -47.03 5.60
C TYR A 1021 -11.76 -46.36 5.31
N ALA A 1022 -12.19 -46.45 4.04
CA ALA A 1022 -13.46 -45.92 3.57
C ALA A 1022 -14.59 -46.96 3.66
N PHE A 1023 -15.66 -46.62 4.34
CA PHE A 1023 -16.86 -47.45 4.51
C PHE A 1023 -17.93 -47.13 3.46
N GLU A 1024 -18.82 -48.09 3.20
CA GLU A 1024 -19.85 -47.98 2.14
C GLU A 1024 -20.88 -46.89 2.41
N ASP A 1025 -21.10 -46.59 3.68
CA ASP A 1025 -21.99 -45.55 4.16
C ASP A 1025 -21.34 -44.16 4.14
N GLY A 1026 -20.24 -43.96 3.41
CA GLY A 1026 -19.57 -42.67 3.24
C GLY A 1026 -18.83 -42.19 4.48
N LEU A 1027 -18.55 -43.06 5.46
CA LEU A 1027 -17.66 -42.77 6.56
C LEU A 1027 -16.21 -43.11 6.18
N PHE A 1028 -15.27 -42.24 6.51
CA PHE A 1028 -13.83 -42.46 6.37
C PHE A 1028 -13.15 -42.26 7.71
N LEU A 1029 -12.63 -43.35 8.28
CA LEU A 1029 -11.84 -43.32 9.51
C LEU A 1029 -10.36 -43.34 9.17
N TYR A 1030 -9.60 -42.43 9.75
CA TYR A 1030 -8.19 -42.25 9.39
C TYR A 1030 -7.32 -41.90 10.59
N ALA A 1031 -6.04 -42.25 10.46
CA ALA A 1031 -4.95 -41.74 11.26
C ALA A 1031 -4.10 -40.78 10.42
N THR A 1032 -3.56 -39.76 11.07
CA THR A 1032 -2.67 -38.77 10.48
C THR A 1032 -1.36 -38.69 11.26
N GLY A 1033 -0.26 -38.41 10.57
CA GLY A 1033 1.02 -38.17 11.21
C GLY A 1033 1.92 -37.34 10.31
N GLY A 1034 2.69 -36.42 10.88
CA GLY A 1034 3.60 -35.60 10.10
C GLY A 1034 4.30 -34.50 10.89
N ALA A 1035 4.66 -33.44 10.18
CA ALA A 1035 5.35 -32.28 10.73
C ALA A 1035 4.34 -31.21 11.19
N ALA A 1036 4.68 -30.53 12.26
CA ALA A 1036 3.95 -29.37 12.75
C ALA A 1036 4.89 -28.17 12.86
N PHE A 1037 4.32 -26.99 12.67
CA PHE A 1037 4.99 -25.71 12.73
C PHE A 1037 4.14 -24.79 13.59
N ALA A 1038 4.77 -23.99 14.45
CA ALA A 1038 4.07 -22.98 15.21
C ALA A 1038 4.96 -21.76 15.38
N ARG A 1039 4.34 -20.58 15.33
CA ARG A 1039 5.03 -19.33 15.65
C ARG A 1039 4.71 -18.97 17.09
N GLU A 1040 5.73 -19.04 17.92
CA GLU A 1040 5.64 -18.62 19.31
C GLU A 1040 6.20 -17.21 19.48
N LYS A 1041 5.52 -16.41 20.29
CA LYS A 1041 6.01 -15.14 20.79
C LYS A 1041 6.09 -15.19 22.30
N MET A 1042 7.30 -14.99 22.83
CA MET A 1042 7.51 -14.78 24.26
C MET A 1042 7.78 -13.32 24.55
N THR A 1043 7.15 -12.76 25.58
CA THR A 1043 7.38 -11.39 26.05
C THR A 1043 7.68 -11.41 27.53
N ARG A 1044 8.85 -10.91 27.91
CA ARG A 1044 9.33 -10.89 29.28
C ARG A 1044 9.33 -9.48 29.84
N ASP A 1045 8.42 -9.23 30.77
CA ASP A 1045 8.35 -8.02 31.57
C ASP A 1045 9.33 -8.13 32.73
N GLN A 1046 10.14 -7.09 32.96
CA GLN A 1046 11.09 -7.02 34.06
C GLN A 1046 10.76 -5.89 35.02
N TYR A 1047 10.80 -6.20 36.31
CA TYR A 1047 10.49 -5.28 37.39
C TYR A 1047 11.73 -4.96 38.23
N ALA A 1048 11.77 -3.78 38.84
CA ALA A 1048 12.77 -3.37 39.83
C ALA A 1048 12.09 -2.66 41.02
N ALA A 1049 12.80 -2.51 42.14
CA ALA A 1049 12.28 -1.84 43.33
C ALA A 1049 11.84 -0.41 42.98
N ASP A 1050 10.64 -0.03 43.43
CA ASP A 1050 10.03 1.26 43.07
C ASP A 1050 10.67 2.43 43.84
N GLN A 1051 11.09 2.19 45.08
CA GLN A 1051 11.72 3.18 45.95
C GLN A 1051 13.10 2.69 46.42
N ALA A 1052 14.09 3.59 46.45
CA ALA A 1052 15.40 3.40 47.06
C ALA A 1052 15.83 4.70 47.76
N TRP A 1053 16.13 4.61 49.06
CA TRP A 1053 16.48 5.78 49.87
C TRP A 1053 17.79 5.52 50.63
N GLY A 1054 18.84 6.26 50.27
CA GLY A 1054 20.13 6.20 50.95
C GLY A 1054 20.79 4.81 50.88
N SER A 1055 20.84 4.12 52.03
CA SER A 1055 21.44 2.79 52.20
C SER A 1055 20.47 1.62 51.99
N ASP A 1056 19.19 1.89 51.71
CA ASP A 1056 18.18 0.85 51.45
C ASP A 1056 17.90 0.72 49.95
N SER A 1057 18.27 -0.44 49.40
CA SER A 1057 18.11 -0.81 47.99
C SER A 1057 16.71 -1.35 47.66
N PHE A 1058 15.84 -1.52 48.66
CA PHE A 1058 14.59 -2.29 48.54
C PHE A 1058 13.39 -1.58 49.21
N GLY A 1059 12.46 -1.05 48.41
CA GLY A 1059 11.14 -0.59 48.89
C GLY A 1059 10.16 -1.75 49.15
N PRO A 1060 8.88 -1.47 49.50
CA PRO A 1060 7.87 -2.53 49.71
C PRO A 1060 7.27 -3.08 48.40
N THR A 1061 7.45 -2.39 47.27
CA THR A 1061 6.83 -2.66 45.96
C THR A 1061 7.85 -2.61 44.82
N THR A 1062 7.50 -3.23 43.69
CA THR A 1062 8.26 -3.18 42.43
C THR A 1062 7.46 -2.48 41.32
N LYS A 1063 8.17 -1.90 40.36
CA LYS A 1063 7.63 -1.32 39.12
C LYS A 1063 8.30 -1.95 37.90
N MET A 1064 7.55 -2.06 36.79
CA MET A 1064 8.09 -2.52 35.52
C MET A 1064 9.13 -1.52 35.00
N THR A 1065 10.21 -2.02 34.40
CA THR A 1065 11.37 -1.23 33.98
C THR A 1065 11.83 -1.52 32.55
N SER A 1066 11.65 -2.75 32.08
CA SER A 1066 11.96 -3.13 30.71
C SER A 1066 11.09 -4.29 30.25
N ILE A 1067 10.87 -4.36 28.95
CA ILE A 1067 10.17 -5.45 28.29
C ILE A 1067 11.10 -5.98 27.20
N GLU A 1068 11.22 -7.29 27.09
CA GLU A 1068 12.00 -7.96 26.06
C GLU A 1068 11.12 -9.00 25.38
N SER A 1069 10.92 -8.89 24.07
CA SER A 1069 10.09 -9.82 23.30
C SER A 1069 10.91 -10.56 22.27
N VAL A 1070 10.65 -11.87 22.11
CA VAL A 1070 11.31 -12.73 21.13
C VAL A 1070 10.24 -13.54 20.40
N ARG A 1071 10.35 -13.66 19.08
CA ARG A 1071 9.54 -14.56 18.27
C ARG A 1071 10.38 -15.72 17.77
N VAL A 1072 9.79 -16.91 17.75
CA VAL A 1072 10.47 -18.14 17.41
C VAL A 1072 9.55 -19.04 16.60
N ASP A 1073 10.05 -19.49 15.45
CA ASP A 1073 9.39 -20.52 14.67
C ASP A 1073 9.82 -21.89 15.19
N ARG A 1074 8.85 -22.64 15.71
CA ARG A 1074 9.05 -24.00 16.21
C ARG A 1074 8.65 -25.02 15.18
N THR A 1075 9.44 -26.08 15.10
CA THR A 1075 9.12 -27.30 14.35
C THR A 1075 8.84 -28.43 15.32
N GLY A 1076 7.89 -29.30 14.99
CA GLY A 1076 7.51 -30.44 15.80
C GLY A 1076 6.96 -31.59 14.98
N TRP A 1077 6.46 -32.60 15.67
CA TRP A 1077 5.71 -33.68 15.07
C TRP A 1077 4.28 -33.65 15.57
N THR A 1078 3.37 -34.14 14.73
CA THR A 1078 1.96 -34.29 15.07
C THR A 1078 1.51 -35.70 14.73
N LEU A 1079 0.68 -36.26 15.61
CA LEU A 1079 0.01 -37.55 15.42
C LEU A 1079 -1.45 -37.39 15.80
N GLY A 1080 -2.33 -37.80 14.91
CA GLY A 1080 -3.75 -37.62 15.07
C GLY A 1080 -4.57 -38.68 14.39
N GLY A 1081 -5.87 -38.47 14.43
CA GLY A 1081 -6.84 -39.29 13.74
C GLY A 1081 -8.18 -38.61 13.76
N GLY A 1082 -9.02 -39.00 12.83
CA GLY A 1082 -10.31 -38.39 12.67
C GLY A 1082 -11.31 -39.28 11.97
N ALA A 1083 -12.52 -38.78 11.96
CA ALA A 1083 -13.61 -39.31 11.16
C ALA A 1083 -14.01 -38.22 10.17
N GLU A 1084 -14.13 -38.60 8.90
CA GLU A 1084 -14.66 -37.73 7.85
C GLU A 1084 -15.88 -38.42 7.26
N PHE A 1085 -17.00 -37.71 7.26
CA PHE A 1085 -18.27 -38.22 6.77
C PHE A 1085 -18.64 -37.45 5.51
N ALA A 1086 -18.77 -38.19 4.41
CA ALA A 1086 -19.25 -37.66 3.15
C ALA A 1086 -20.74 -37.33 3.27
N LEU A 1087 -21.03 -36.04 3.28
CA LEU A 1087 -22.39 -35.51 3.16
C LEU A 1087 -22.93 -35.77 1.75
N THR A 1088 -22.02 -35.80 0.77
CA THR A 1088 -22.24 -35.81 -0.68
C THR A 1088 -21.00 -36.40 -1.36
N ASP A 1089 -21.03 -36.64 -2.67
CA ASP A 1089 -19.83 -37.10 -3.41
C ASP A 1089 -18.68 -36.08 -3.41
N ARG A 1090 -18.95 -34.83 -3.01
CA ARG A 1090 -17.98 -33.72 -3.01
C ARG A 1090 -17.83 -33.00 -1.69
N TRP A 1091 -18.86 -32.91 -0.85
CA TRP A 1091 -18.73 -32.30 0.48
C TRP A 1091 -18.65 -33.34 1.57
N SER A 1092 -17.74 -33.09 2.50
CA SER A 1092 -17.55 -33.92 3.69
C SER A 1092 -17.34 -33.05 4.92
N VAL A 1093 -17.86 -33.53 6.05
CA VAL A 1093 -17.58 -32.95 7.37
C VAL A 1093 -16.56 -33.83 8.06
N LYS A 1094 -15.51 -33.24 8.63
CA LYS A 1094 -14.48 -33.95 9.37
C LYS A 1094 -14.43 -33.52 10.83
N ALA A 1095 -14.21 -34.48 11.71
CA ALA A 1095 -13.75 -34.25 13.06
C ALA A 1095 -12.33 -34.82 13.17
N ASP A 1096 -11.36 -33.97 13.47
CA ASP A 1096 -9.93 -34.29 13.56
C ASP A 1096 -9.44 -34.01 14.97
N TYR A 1097 -8.81 -35.00 15.58
CA TYR A 1097 -8.06 -34.84 16.83
C TYR A 1097 -6.59 -35.06 16.54
N SER A 1098 -5.73 -34.16 17.03
CA SER A 1098 -4.29 -34.28 16.91
C SER A 1098 -3.59 -33.93 18.21
N PHE A 1099 -2.55 -34.71 18.52
CA PHE A 1099 -1.54 -34.39 19.50
C PHE A 1099 -0.30 -33.88 18.77
N THR A 1100 0.18 -32.71 19.18
CA THR A 1100 1.36 -32.08 18.57
C THR A 1100 2.37 -31.79 19.66
N ARG A 1101 3.62 -32.21 19.44
CA ARG A 1101 4.76 -31.86 20.30
C ARG A 1101 5.76 -31.04 19.51
N LEU A 1102 5.94 -29.80 19.92
CA LEU A 1102 6.94 -28.90 19.35
C LEU A 1102 8.31 -29.16 19.99
N ALA A 1103 9.38 -29.07 19.18
CA ALA A 1103 10.72 -29.31 19.67
C ALA A 1103 11.09 -28.30 20.76
N SER A 1104 11.93 -28.78 21.71
CA SER A 1104 12.51 -27.91 22.71
C SER A 1104 13.44 -26.91 22.07
N GLN A 1105 13.34 -25.65 22.50
CA GLN A 1105 14.17 -24.57 21.99
C GLN A 1105 14.60 -23.66 23.13
N THR A 1106 15.85 -23.22 23.09
CA THR A 1106 16.36 -22.25 24.06
C THR A 1106 16.23 -20.85 23.52
N ILE A 1107 15.49 -20.02 24.24
CA ILE A 1107 15.23 -18.62 23.93
C ILE A 1107 16.04 -17.74 24.88
N ALA A 1108 16.80 -16.82 24.29
CA ALA A 1108 17.68 -15.93 25.03
C ALA A 1108 17.01 -14.56 25.23
N PHE A 1109 17.00 -14.11 26.49
CA PHE A 1109 16.67 -12.76 26.94
C PHE A 1109 17.96 -12.09 27.40
N PRO A 1110 18.80 -11.57 26.49
CA PRO A 1110 20.11 -11.02 26.82
C PRO A 1110 20.06 -9.81 27.75
N ASN A 1111 18.96 -9.06 27.76
CA ASN A 1111 18.85 -7.86 28.57
C ASN A 1111 18.32 -8.10 29.98
N ALA A 1112 17.98 -9.35 30.33
CA ALA A 1112 17.46 -9.69 31.64
C ALA A 1112 18.47 -9.39 32.77
N ARG A 1113 18.00 -8.69 33.79
CA ARG A 1113 18.82 -8.26 34.95
C ARG A 1113 18.91 -9.31 36.05
N ALA A 1114 19.92 -9.18 36.89
CA ALA A 1114 20.24 -10.14 37.94
C ALA A 1114 19.24 -10.15 39.10
N GLY A 1115 18.50 -9.06 39.33
CA GLY A 1115 17.51 -8.94 40.40
C GLY A 1115 16.71 -7.64 40.32
N VAL A 1116 16.07 -7.27 41.43
CA VAL A 1116 15.17 -6.10 41.55
C VAL A 1116 15.81 -4.92 42.32
N GLY A 1117 16.92 -5.13 43.01
CA GLY A 1117 17.55 -4.11 43.87
C GLY A 1117 18.10 -2.92 43.09
N GLN A 1118 17.81 -1.70 43.53
CA GLN A 1118 18.29 -0.45 42.91
C GLN A 1118 19.71 -0.09 43.37
N ASN A 1119 20.35 0.85 42.66
CA ASN A 1119 21.61 1.43 43.12
C ASN A 1119 21.41 2.09 44.49
N TYR A 1120 22.37 1.89 45.38
CA TYR A 1120 22.32 2.42 46.74
C TYR A 1120 23.69 2.95 47.16
N THR A 1121 23.70 3.81 48.17
CA THR A 1121 24.93 4.45 48.62
C THR A 1121 25.13 4.23 50.10
N THR A 1122 26.36 3.93 50.50
CA THR A 1122 26.75 3.91 51.91
C THR A 1122 27.66 5.10 52.17
N GLN A 1123 27.34 5.91 53.17
CA GLN A 1123 28.18 7.04 53.58
C GLN A 1123 29.01 6.63 54.80
N THR A 1124 30.32 6.86 54.72
CA THR A 1124 31.24 6.72 55.84
C THR A 1124 31.86 8.08 56.11
N GLN A 1125 31.77 8.56 57.36
CA GLN A 1125 32.37 9.84 57.72
C GLN A 1125 33.89 9.70 57.73
N THR A 1126 34.57 10.44 56.85
CA THR A 1126 36.03 10.34 56.64
C THR A 1126 36.79 11.57 57.13
N GLY A 1127 36.10 12.64 57.54
CA GLY A 1127 36.73 13.81 58.16
C GLY A 1127 35.75 14.96 58.41
N THR A 1128 36.29 16.16 58.66
CA THR A 1128 35.53 17.40 58.82
C THR A 1128 36.29 18.51 58.09
N MET A 1129 35.61 19.29 57.24
CA MET A 1129 36.19 20.39 56.48
C MET A 1129 35.72 21.72 57.07
N ILE A 1130 36.65 22.66 57.21
CA ILE A 1130 36.33 24.05 57.56
C ILE A 1130 36.07 24.81 56.27
N VAL A 1131 34.80 25.12 56.01
CA VAL A 1131 34.41 25.92 54.85
C VAL A 1131 34.61 27.40 55.21
N PRO A 1132 35.45 28.15 54.47
CA PRO A 1132 35.62 29.57 54.72
C PRO A 1132 34.31 30.34 54.41
N PRO A 1133 34.06 31.45 55.12
CA PRO A 1133 32.82 32.20 54.99
C PRO A 1133 32.64 32.73 53.56
N SER A 1134 31.41 32.62 53.04
CA SER A 1134 31.07 33.15 51.72
C SER A 1134 31.17 34.68 51.73
N PRO A 1135 32.06 35.29 50.90
CA PRO A 1135 32.26 36.74 50.91
C PRO A 1135 30.97 37.50 50.62
N ARG A 1136 30.16 36.95 49.70
CA ARG A 1136 28.90 37.56 49.24
C ARG A 1136 27.77 37.49 50.27
N LEU A 1137 27.72 36.41 51.07
CA LEU A 1137 26.74 36.27 52.16
C LEU A 1137 27.18 37.03 53.41
N CYS A 1138 28.49 37.09 53.67
CA CYS A 1138 29.08 37.91 54.73
C CYS A 1138 28.79 39.40 54.48
N GLU A 1139 29.02 39.91 53.27
CA GLU A 1139 28.71 41.31 52.90
C GLU A 1139 27.23 41.67 53.06
N ARG A 1140 26.32 40.75 52.70
CA ARG A 1140 24.88 41.05 52.69
C ARG A 1140 24.16 40.81 54.02
N ARG A 1141 24.63 39.88 54.85
CA ARG A 1141 23.87 39.43 56.03
C ARG A 1141 24.64 39.51 57.35
N GLY A 1142 25.96 39.68 57.32
CA GLY A 1142 26.80 39.82 58.51
C GLY A 1142 26.70 38.63 59.49
N GLY A 1143 27.41 38.72 60.61
CA GLY A 1143 27.32 37.75 61.71
C GLY A 1143 27.89 36.36 61.38
N ALA A 1144 27.17 35.29 61.72
CA ALA A 1144 27.65 33.91 61.60
C ALA A 1144 28.05 33.49 60.16
N TYR A 1145 27.56 34.20 59.14
CA TYR A 1145 27.93 33.99 57.74
C TYR A 1145 29.33 34.52 57.37
N CYS A 1146 29.97 35.25 58.28
CA CYS A 1146 31.35 35.72 58.19
C CYS A 1146 32.34 34.85 58.96
N LEU A 1147 31.89 33.75 59.59
CA LEU A 1147 32.74 32.81 60.30
C LEU A 1147 32.87 31.48 59.51
N PRO A 1148 34.03 30.80 59.58
CA PRO A 1148 34.17 29.49 58.95
C PRO A 1148 33.29 28.44 59.65
N SER A 1149 32.66 27.54 58.89
CA SER A 1149 31.83 26.47 59.47
C SER A 1149 32.45 25.08 59.26
N GLU A 1150 32.44 24.26 60.30
CA GLU A 1150 32.83 22.85 60.23
C GLU A 1150 31.70 22.01 59.64
N VAL A 1151 31.97 21.37 58.51
CA VAL A 1151 31.03 20.48 57.85
C VAL A 1151 31.62 19.07 57.83
N PRO A 1152 30.92 18.04 58.36
CA PRO A 1152 31.39 16.67 58.26
C PRO A 1152 31.54 16.26 56.80
N VAL A 1153 32.69 15.66 56.49
CA VAL A 1153 33.03 15.15 55.15
C VAL A 1153 32.75 13.66 55.15
N TYR A 1154 31.75 13.26 54.38
CA TYR A 1154 31.43 11.87 54.11
C TYR A 1154 32.10 11.45 52.81
N THR A 1155 32.69 10.26 52.81
CA THR A 1155 32.98 9.56 51.57
C THR A 1155 31.78 8.68 51.24
N THR A 1156 31.14 8.97 50.12
CA THR A 1156 30.03 8.18 49.58
C THR A 1156 30.59 7.05 48.73
N THR A 1157 30.30 5.81 49.12
CA THR A 1157 30.60 4.63 48.29
C THR A 1157 29.31 4.21 47.60
N ASN A 1158 29.35 4.17 46.27
CA ASN A 1158 28.21 3.74 45.45
C ASN A 1158 28.27 2.22 45.24
N HIS A 1159 27.17 1.54 45.50
CA HIS A 1159 27.02 0.11 45.21
C HIS A 1159 26.03 -0.05 44.05
N ALA A 1160 26.39 -0.89 43.08
CA ALA A 1160 25.51 -1.23 41.97
C ALA A 1160 24.39 -2.17 42.46
N GLY A 1161 23.15 -1.81 42.20
CA GLY A 1161 21.99 -2.64 42.51
C GLY A 1161 21.88 -3.83 41.55
N SER A 1162 21.28 -4.94 41.99
CA SER A 1162 21.10 -6.14 41.15
C SER A 1162 20.25 -5.88 39.90
N SER A 1163 19.38 -4.88 39.90
CA SER A 1163 18.63 -4.41 38.71
C SER A 1163 19.51 -3.74 37.64
N THR A 1164 20.73 -3.33 37.97
CA THR A 1164 21.67 -2.72 37.00
C THR A 1164 22.64 -3.73 36.38
N ILE A 1165 22.71 -4.94 36.94
CA ILE A 1165 23.60 -6.01 36.47
C ILE A 1165 22.83 -6.86 35.43
N THR A 1166 23.29 -6.87 34.18
CA THR A 1166 22.73 -7.74 33.13
C THR A 1166 23.46 -9.08 33.14
N ASN A 1167 22.72 -10.17 33.34
CA ASN A 1167 23.26 -11.53 33.25
C ASN A 1167 22.41 -12.47 32.36
N GLY A 1168 21.35 -11.93 31.77
CA GLY A 1168 20.48 -12.57 30.80
C GLY A 1168 19.69 -13.76 31.34
N ARG A 1169 18.73 -14.25 30.55
CA ARG A 1169 18.02 -15.52 30.79
C ARG A 1169 18.03 -16.38 29.55
N GLY A 1170 18.24 -17.68 29.72
CA GLY A 1170 17.98 -18.70 28.71
C GLY A 1170 16.78 -19.53 29.16
N ALA A 1171 15.62 -19.32 28.54
CA ALA A 1171 14.41 -20.11 28.78
C ALA A 1171 14.40 -21.26 27.77
N THR A 1172 14.44 -22.50 28.26
CA THR A 1172 14.35 -23.69 27.41
C THR A 1172 13.08 -24.42 27.73
N ASP A 1173 12.18 -24.51 26.77
CA ASP A 1173 10.84 -25.05 26.97
C ASP A 1173 10.39 -25.93 25.79
N GLU A 1174 9.47 -26.83 26.10
CA GLU A 1174 8.74 -27.69 25.17
C GLU A 1174 7.25 -27.40 25.27
N ILE A 1175 6.53 -27.65 24.16
CA ILE A 1175 5.11 -27.34 24.06
C ILE A 1175 4.37 -28.56 23.54
N ASP A 1176 3.41 -29.02 24.34
CA ASP A 1176 2.47 -30.08 23.99
C ASP A 1176 1.10 -29.49 23.73
N LEU A 1177 0.51 -29.84 22.59
CA LEU A 1177 -0.80 -29.36 22.16
C LEU A 1177 -1.76 -30.52 21.88
N HIS A 1178 -2.96 -30.44 22.44
CA HIS A 1178 -4.09 -31.30 22.13
C HIS A 1178 -5.14 -30.50 21.36
N THR A 1179 -5.29 -30.79 20.07
CA THR A 1179 -6.12 -30.01 19.16
C THR A 1179 -7.30 -30.82 18.65
N LEU A 1180 -8.51 -30.26 18.78
CA LEU A 1180 -9.75 -30.79 18.23
C LEU A 1180 -10.30 -29.83 17.18
N LYS A 1181 -10.46 -30.28 15.94
CA LYS A 1181 -10.96 -29.50 14.81
C LYS A 1181 -12.24 -30.11 14.26
N ILE A 1182 -13.22 -29.28 13.96
CA ILE A 1182 -14.33 -29.62 13.07
C ILE A 1182 -14.11 -28.87 11.76
N GLY A 1183 -14.02 -29.60 10.66
CA GLY A 1183 -13.76 -29.05 9.35
C GLY A 1183 -14.83 -29.40 8.33
N LEU A 1184 -15.01 -28.53 7.35
CA LEU A 1184 -15.86 -28.75 6.18
C LEU A 1184 -14.94 -28.77 4.95
N ASN A 1185 -14.96 -29.88 4.21
CA ASN A 1185 -14.12 -30.13 3.05
C ASN A 1185 -14.95 -30.18 1.78
N TYR A 1186 -14.41 -29.59 0.72
CA TYR A 1186 -14.85 -29.76 -0.64
C TYR A 1186 -13.81 -30.53 -1.44
N LYS A 1187 -14.24 -31.60 -2.11
CA LYS A 1187 -13.44 -32.47 -2.97
C LYS A 1187 -13.64 -32.06 -4.44
N PHE A 1188 -12.52 -31.79 -5.13
CA PHE A 1188 -12.45 -31.35 -6.52
C PHE A 1188 -12.52 -32.49 -7.53
#